data_AF-A0A820UK25-F1
#
_entry.id   AF-A0A820UK25-F1
#
_cell.length_a   1.000
_cell.length_b   1.000
_cell.length_c   1.000
_cell.angle_alpha   90.00
_cell.angle_beta   90.00
_cell.angle_gamma   90.00
#
_symmetry.space_group_name_H-M   'P 1'
#
loop_
_entity.id
_entity.type
_entity.pdbx_description
1 polymer ?
#
loop_
_entity_poly.entity_id
_entity_poly.type
_entity_poly.pdbx_seq_one_letter_code
_entity_poly.pdbx_strand_id
1 'polypeptide(L)'
;MNQLYQRGFHVNDQKVVDEVLSEWFTADTLDNILTQWENKTQKKVEIEQISLNILCYNVQGWGSRSLEVIDIVYKIEASICVFTEVGELWNTSQIPHFNIFHQHGTNKSGGVCIAIGKHLKGSRIDLNIENTIIVDVDGLSETVKIIAIYWPAGQTRVLGELESYITKNTIITSDFNASVKEWGSTSAYKRGRILKEWVEKNNLCYIPSLSNSSKRSNRNIDLTFTNLGGTKEVTLKMGTSDHWSIMITCENLVFDKNSIFPHVHWKAYEAILTLLQEFCFSGRSVIVPTKYGDVLGYATDLSRIFYGIPFAQPPLGPLRWNLPAPISRWAPATINATEMPPACPQPACDIHDILCPKTTSEDCLYLNIFTPLQNNSSLLPVMIFIPGGNFQFLDASLVIYEADRFVNTTNVVCIFIQYRLGVLGFLATGTGPNDFKGNYGILDQRLAIAWIKSNIDAFGGDPNQITLFGQSAGAQSTALHYVTSDMQSFFQAAIIQSSPMAVPFRTYAEYITPTVLLAEKLNCTVGDLECFRRASYQDIVTAQTAVNSMVTSMKALIFFEPWLPVIDNTIVHGQLLDLVTNVSFPLKPLITGTLTEEALGFIHDIWSTPVSPKIYVEVGIVIFGTKFLKIVERYPPEGSGDQRPLLARLATQWIFACPTRVFARKTATYSYVFGYPLQTNGTFNSSGCEGHTCHGDELVFLFEAFWTNLTTNTDRYISTTLATYWTNYAKSKDTNQPVQIPLVWPKVTNQSEQYLYFQDPLQIKENYLKDDCDFWDEIGY
;
A
#
# COMPACT_ATOMS: atom_id res chain seq x y z
N MET A 1 -1.45 16.24 -14.65
CA MET A 1 -0.14 16.24 -15.33
C MET A 1 0.29 14.83 -15.77
N ASN A 2 0.50 13.86 -14.87
CA ASN A 2 0.88 12.48 -15.26
C ASN A 2 -0.11 11.78 -16.21
N GLN A 3 -1.42 12.00 -16.04
CA GLN A 3 -2.43 11.45 -16.95
C GLN A 3 -2.41 12.07 -18.36
N LEU A 4 -1.86 13.28 -18.52
CA LEU A 4 -1.76 13.96 -19.83
C LEU A 4 -0.53 13.47 -20.60
N TYR A 5 0.60 13.21 -19.92
CA TYR A 5 1.81 12.69 -20.57
C TYR A 5 1.62 11.26 -21.11
N GLN A 6 0.93 10.41 -20.35
CA GLN A 6 0.64 9.01 -20.72
C GLN A 6 -0.31 8.86 -21.93
N ARG A 7 -1.00 9.92 -22.35
CA ARG A 7 -1.87 9.93 -23.55
C ARG A 7 -1.16 10.48 -24.80
N GLY A 8 0.17 10.64 -24.77
CA GLY A 8 1.01 10.90 -25.95
C GLY A 8 1.20 12.38 -26.33
N PHE A 9 1.32 13.27 -25.35
CA PHE A 9 1.68 14.67 -25.57
C PHE A 9 3.19 14.87 -25.28
N HIS A 10 3.95 15.43 -26.23
CA HIS A 10 5.41 15.60 -26.15
C HIS A 10 5.83 17.06 -25.93
N VAL A 11 7.02 17.24 -25.37
CA VAL A 11 7.62 18.51 -24.86
C VAL A 11 7.73 19.63 -25.91
N ASN A 12 7.68 19.35 -27.21
CA ASN A 12 7.69 20.43 -28.21
C ASN A 12 6.39 21.24 -28.25
N ASP A 13 5.32 20.76 -27.60
CA ASP A 13 4.09 21.51 -27.40
C ASP A 13 4.09 22.35 -26.11
N GLN A 14 5.21 22.39 -25.35
CA GLN A 14 5.30 23.16 -24.11
C GLN A 14 4.94 24.63 -24.32
N LYS A 15 5.23 25.20 -25.49
CA LYS A 15 4.80 26.56 -25.84
C LYS A 15 3.28 26.70 -26.02
N VAL A 16 2.62 25.68 -26.58
CA VAL A 16 1.16 25.62 -26.74
C VAL A 16 0.48 25.37 -25.40
N VAL A 17 1.08 24.51 -24.59
CA VAL A 17 0.66 24.20 -23.22
C VAL A 17 0.81 25.45 -22.36
N ASP A 18 1.95 26.11 -22.33
CA ASP A 18 2.18 27.33 -21.53
C ASP A 18 1.27 28.48 -21.96
N GLU A 19 0.96 28.63 -23.25
CA GLU A 19 -0.06 29.59 -23.73
C GLU A 19 -1.46 29.25 -23.21
N VAL A 20 -1.90 27.98 -23.33
CA VAL A 20 -3.20 27.52 -22.81
C VAL A 20 -3.27 27.62 -21.28
N LEU A 21 -2.18 27.30 -20.58
CA LEU A 21 -2.05 27.40 -19.13
C LEU A 21 -2.03 28.87 -18.63
N SER A 22 -1.47 29.80 -19.42
CA SER A 22 -1.49 31.23 -19.10
C SER A 22 -2.87 31.87 -19.28
N GLU A 23 -3.65 31.38 -20.25
CA GLU A 23 -5.08 31.73 -20.41
C GLU A 23 -5.98 30.94 -19.44
N TRP A 24 -5.47 29.87 -18.81
CA TRP A 24 -6.18 29.06 -17.81
C TRP A 24 -6.49 29.84 -16.53
N PHE A 25 -5.66 30.82 -16.20
CA PHE A 25 -5.89 31.73 -15.06
C PHE A 25 -6.93 32.82 -15.36
N THR A 26 -7.56 32.84 -16.53
CA THR A 26 -8.57 33.84 -16.92
C THR A 26 -9.86 33.26 -17.52
N ALA A 27 -10.05 31.93 -17.56
CA ALA A 27 -11.21 31.29 -18.19
C ALA A 27 -12.08 30.49 -17.19
N ASP A 28 -13.42 30.66 -17.29
CA ASP A 28 -14.35 30.28 -16.21
C ASP A 28 -14.99 28.86 -16.31
N THR A 29 -14.70 28.02 -17.33
CA THR A 29 -15.29 26.67 -17.44
C THR A 29 -14.43 25.64 -18.20
N LEU A 30 -14.52 24.36 -17.78
CA LEU A 30 -13.74 23.22 -18.27
C LEU A 30 -13.98 22.87 -19.75
N ASP A 31 -15.20 23.05 -20.28
CA ASP A 31 -15.53 22.74 -21.68
C ASP A 31 -14.86 23.68 -22.69
N ASN A 32 -14.64 24.95 -22.31
CA ASN A 32 -13.90 25.90 -23.15
C ASN A 32 -12.43 25.51 -23.27
N ILE A 33 -11.86 24.97 -22.19
CA ILE A 33 -10.48 24.50 -22.12
C ILE A 33 -10.30 23.24 -22.99
N LEU A 34 -11.25 22.30 -22.90
CA LEU A 34 -11.23 21.08 -23.72
C LEU A 34 -11.42 21.38 -25.22
N THR A 35 -12.28 22.34 -25.58
CA THR A 35 -12.49 22.73 -26.98
C THR A 35 -11.27 23.45 -27.57
N GLN A 36 -10.60 24.31 -26.82
CA GLN A 36 -9.36 24.98 -27.21
C GLN A 36 -8.21 23.96 -27.40
N TRP A 37 -8.14 22.98 -26.50
CA TRP A 37 -7.19 21.89 -26.55
C TRP A 37 -7.39 21.01 -27.79
N GLU A 38 -8.63 20.59 -28.07
CA GLU A 38 -8.97 19.79 -29.25
C GLU A 38 -8.70 20.55 -30.56
N ASN A 39 -8.96 21.86 -30.60
CA ASN A 39 -8.69 22.68 -31.78
C ASN A 39 -7.18 22.87 -32.06
N LYS A 40 -6.38 23.12 -31.02
CA LYS A 40 -4.93 23.35 -31.17
C LYS A 40 -4.14 22.07 -31.38
N THR A 41 -4.57 20.96 -30.78
CA THR A 41 -3.81 19.68 -30.79
C THR A 41 -4.39 18.63 -31.74
N GLN A 42 -5.62 18.84 -32.23
CA GLN A 42 -6.35 17.91 -33.12
C GLN A 42 -6.57 16.50 -32.52
N LYS A 43 -6.45 16.31 -31.18
CA LYS A 43 -6.65 15.03 -30.47
C LYS A 43 -7.86 15.09 -29.53
N LYS A 44 -8.72 14.07 -29.58
CA LYS A 44 -9.98 13.96 -28.81
C LYS A 44 -9.84 13.07 -27.57
N VAL A 45 -10.53 13.40 -26.47
CA VAL A 45 -10.37 12.72 -25.17
C VAL A 45 -11.67 11.99 -24.77
N GLU A 46 -11.60 10.69 -24.45
CA GLU A 46 -12.72 9.88 -23.89
C GLU A 46 -12.41 9.33 -22.48
N ILE A 47 -13.46 9.03 -21.70
CA ILE A 47 -13.45 8.64 -20.27
C ILE A 47 -14.38 7.42 -20.02
N GLU A 48 -13.92 6.37 -19.31
CA GLU A 48 -14.67 5.18 -18.78
C GLU A 48 -14.27 4.98 -17.29
N GLN A 49 -15.04 4.50 -16.30
CA GLN A 49 -16.38 3.92 -16.14
C GLN A 49 -17.07 4.68 -14.98
N ILE A 50 -18.35 5.04 -15.13
CA ILE A 50 -19.03 6.09 -14.35
C ILE A 50 -19.95 5.46 -13.30
N SER A 51 -19.81 5.86 -12.03
CA SER A 51 -20.83 5.63 -11.00
C SER A 51 -22.15 6.23 -11.47
N LEU A 52 -23.21 5.42 -11.59
CA LEU A 52 -24.47 5.88 -12.17
C LEU A 52 -25.23 6.78 -11.19
N ASN A 53 -25.03 8.08 -11.30
CA ASN A 53 -25.80 9.05 -10.52
C ASN A 53 -27.16 9.26 -11.21
N ILE A 54 -28.23 8.68 -10.65
CA ILE A 54 -29.60 8.82 -11.18
C ILE A 54 -30.37 9.89 -10.40
N LEU A 55 -30.83 10.93 -11.11
CA LEU A 55 -31.71 11.96 -10.56
C LEU A 55 -33.15 11.75 -11.05
N CYS A 56 -34.11 11.61 -10.13
CA CYS A 56 -35.53 11.60 -10.45
C CYS A 56 -36.24 12.83 -9.86
N TYR A 57 -36.91 13.61 -10.69
CA TYR A 57 -37.49 14.90 -10.26
C TYR A 57 -38.87 15.19 -10.88
N ASN A 58 -39.79 15.77 -10.10
CA ASN A 58 -41.08 16.26 -10.59
C ASN A 58 -41.01 17.78 -10.87
N VAL A 59 -41.33 18.19 -12.10
CA VAL A 59 -41.26 19.59 -12.53
C VAL A 59 -42.66 20.22 -12.58
N GLN A 60 -43.37 20.28 -11.45
CA GLN A 60 -44.71 20.85 -11.48
C GLN A 60 -44.69 22.39 -11.52
N GLY A 61 -45.28 22.97 -12.57
CA GLY A 61 -45.77 24.36 -12.55
C GLY A 61 -44.71 25.48 -12.59
N TRP A 62 -43.54 25.24 -13.19
CA TRP A 62 -42.49 26.26 -13.32
C TRP A 62 -42.55 26.93 -14.69
N GLY A 63 -43.46 27.90 -14.84
CA GLY A 63 -43.21 28.96 -15.80
C GLY A 63 -41.95 29.72 -15.36
N SER A 64 -40.89 29.64 -16.18
CA SER A 64 -39.66 30.47 -16.18
C SER A 64 -38.39 30.09 -15.37
N ARG A 65 -38.19 28.84 -14.90
CA ARG A 65 -36.92 28.47 -14.22
C ARG A 65 -36.25 27.16 -14.69
N SER A 66 -36.30 26.86 -15.98
CA SER A 66 -35.61 25.71 -16.58
C SER A 66 -34.08 25.71 -16.34
N LEU A 67 -33.46 26.89 -16.24
CA LEU A 67 -32.02 27.04 -16.01
C LEU A 67 -31.56 26.56 -14.62
N GLU A 68 -32.34 26.77 -13.56
CA GLU A 68 -31.98 26.33 -12.20
C GLU A 68 -31.98 24.80 -12.08
N VAL A 69 -32.88 24.11 -12.78
CA VAL A 69 -32.92 22.64 -12.81
C VAL A 69 -31.73 22.07 -13.59
N ILE A 70 -31.39 22.69 -14.73
CA ILE A 70 -30.18 22.37 -15.49
C ILE A 70 -28.94 22.57 -14.63
N ASP A 71 -28.87 23.66 -13.86
CA ASP A 71 -27.77 23.97 -12.95
C ASP A 71 -27.65 22.95 -11.80
N ILE A 72 -28.78 22.43 -11.30
CA ILE A 72 -28.79 21.32 -10.33
C ILE A 72 -28.25 20.03 -10.96
N VAL A 73 -28.67 19.68 -12.18
CA VAL A 73 -28.16 18.49 -12.90
C VAL A 73 -26.63 18.56 -13.05
N TYR A 74 -26.09 19.74 -13.33
CA TYR A 74 -24.64 19.96 -13.39
C TYR A 74 -23.97 19.83 -12.02
N LYS A 75 -24.51 20.45 -10.98
CA LYS A 75 -23.91 20.45 -9.62
C LYS A 75 -23.80 19.08 -8.99
N ILE A 76 -24.71 18.16 -9.33
CA ILE A 76 -24.72 16.80 -8.76
C ILE A 76 -24.05 15.77 -9.69
N GLU A 77 -23.54 16.20 -10.85
CA GLU A 77 -22.90 15.33 -11.85
C GLU A 77 -23.75 14.08 -12.18
N ALA A 78 -25.05 14.26 -12.41
CA ALA A 78 -25.95 13.14 -12.71
C ALA A 78 -25.65 12.53 -14.09
N SER A 79 -25.61 11.19 -14.18
CA SER A 79 -25.43 10.47 -15.45
C SER A 79 -26.76 10.19 -16.15
N ILE A 80 -27.85 10.06 -15.38
CA ILE A 80 -29.21 9.82 -15.88
C ILE A 80 -30.20 10.69 -15.11
N CYS A 81 -31.10 11.34 -15.82
CA CYS A 81 -32.16 12.16 -15.24
C CYS A 81 -33.54 11.70 -15.75
N VAL A 82 -34.51 11.54 -14.85
CA VAL A 82 -35.90 11.23 -15.18
C VAL A 82 -36.81 12.35 -14.66
N PHE A 83 -37.50 13.02 -15.58
CA PHE A 83 -38.39 14.14 -15.30
C PHE A 83 -39.84 13.77 -15.61
N THR A 84 -40.75 14.21 -14.76
CA THR A 84 -42.21 14.02 -14.91
C THR A 84 -42.94 15.37 -14.82
N GLU A 85 -44.14 15.47 -15.41
CA GLU A 85 -44.94 16.70 -15.57
C GLU A 85 -44.25 17.81 -16.37
N VAL A 86 -43.72 17.42 -17.52
CA VAL A 86 -42.91 18.31 -18.32
C VAL A 86 -43.79 19.25 -19.17
N GLY A 87 -43.77 20.56 -18.88
CA GLY A 87 -44.48 21.57 -19.69
C GLY A 87 -43.90 21.72 -21.11
N GLU A 88 -44.63 22.40 -22.02
CA GLU A 88 -44.26 22.57 -23.45
C GLU A 88 -42.80 23.03 -23.69
N LEU A 89 -42.20 23.76 -22.75
CA LEU A 89 -40.84 24.32 -22.85
C LEU A 89 -39.69 23.30 -22.87
N TRP A 90 -39.88 22.08 -22.33
CA TRP A 90 -38.82 21.06 -22.38
C TRP A 90 -38.77 20.33 -23.72
N ASN A 91 -39.84 20.39 -24.50
CA ASN A 91 -39.84 19.92 -25.89
C ASN A 91 -38.84 20.73 -26.75
N THR A 92 -38.52 21.95 -26.32
CA THR A 92 -37.64 22.88 -27.04
C THR A 92 -36.26 23.06 -26.40
N SER A 93 -36.04 22.54 -25.20
CA SER A 93 -34.80 22.78 -24.44
C SER A 93 -33.81 21.64 -24.65
N GLN A 94 -32.71 21.90 -25.35
CA GLN A 94 -31.57 20.96 -25.38
C GLN A 94 -30.80 21.09 -24.06
N ILE A 95 -30.74 20.01 -23.27
CA ILE A 95 -29.79 19.92 -22.16
C ILE A 95 -28.43 19.58 -22.78
N PRO A 96 -27.43 20.47 -22.70
CA PRO A 96 -26.13 20.19 -23.28
C PRO A 96 -25.55 18.90 -22.67
N HIS A 97 -24.94 18.06 -23.49
CA HIS A 97 -24.35 16.77 -23.09
C HIS A 97 -25.32 15.68 -22.64
N PHE A 98 -26.63 15.77 -22.92
CA PHE A 98 -27.58 14.66 -22.73
C PHE A 98 -28.35 14.30 -24.01
N ASN A 99 -28.73 13.02 -24.14
CA ASN A 99 -29.71 12.48 -25.09
C ASN A 99 -31.08 12.40 -24.40
N ILE A 100 -32.11 13.01 -24.99
CA ILE A 100 -33.40 13.20 -24.34
C ILE A 100 -34.49 12.38 -25.03
N PHE A 101 -35.25 11.60 -24.25
CA PHE A 101 -36.36 10.76 -24.69
C PHE A 101 -37.64 11.22 -24.00
N HIS A 102 -38.68 11.58 -24.76
CA HIS A 102 -39.90 12.15 -24.20
C HIS A 102 -41.18 11.47 -24.73
N GLN A 103 -42.22 11.46 -23.90
CA GLN A 103 -43.57 11.01 -24.24
C GLN A 103 -44.57 12.06 -23.75
N HIS A 104 -45.37 12.57 -24.69
CA HIS A 104 -46.36 13.60 -24.40
C HIS A 104 -47.59 13.02 -23.71
N GLY A 105 -48.11 13.73 -22.70
CA GLY A 105 -49.44 13.52 -22.14
C GLY A 105 -50.51 14.40 -22.80
N THR A 106 -51.78 14.09 -22.56
CA THR A 106 -52.94 14.68 -23.25
C THR A 106 -53.43 16.02 -22.68
N ASN A 107 -52.90 16.47 -21.54
CA ASN A 107 -53.17 17.76 -20.91
C ASN A 107 -51.95 18.69 -21.04
N LYS A 108 -52.18 20.01 -21.24
CA LYS A 108 -51.17 21.08 -21.53
C LYS A 108 -50.04 21.26 -20.47
N SER A 109 -49.83 20.29 -19.59
CA SER A 109 -48.88 20.32 -18.48
C SER A 109 -48.26 18.96 -18.15
N GLY A 110 -48.56 17.90 -18.92
CA GLY A 110 -48.23 16.52 -18.53
C GLY A 110 -47.43 15.75 -19.57
N GLY A 111 -46.41 15.03 -19.13
CA GLY A 111 -45.53 14.15 -19.92
C GLY A 111 -44.39 13.60 -19.06
N VAL A 112 -43.61 12.66 -19.62
CA VAL A 112 -42.39 12.14 -18.99
C VAL A 112 -41.21 12.27 -19.95
N CYS A 113 -40.03 12.50 -19.38
CA CYS A 113 -38.79 12.72 -20.10
C CYS A 113 -37.64 12.00 -19.40
N ILE A 114 -36.85 11.21 -20.13
CA ILE A 114 -35.62 10.60 -19.65
C ILE A 114 -34.46 11.27 -20.40
N ALA A 115 -33.52 11.86 -19.68
CA ALA A 115 -32.28 12.38 -20.23
C ALA A 115 -31.11 11.49 -19.80
N ILE A 116 -30.29 11.05 -20.75
CA ILE A 116 -29.13 10.19 -20.52
C ILE A 116 -27.88 10.95 -20.96
N GLY A 117 -26.85 11.03 -20.11
CA GLY A 117 -25.61 11.72 -20.47
C GLY A 117 -25.03 11.17 -21.78
N LYS A 118 -24.54 12.01 -22.68
CA LYS A 118 -24.05 11.62 -24.03
C LYS A 118 -22.89 10.62 -24.01
N HIS A 119 -22.20 10.51 -22.88
CA HIS A 119 -21.17 9.50 -22.63
C HIS A 119 -21.78 8.09 -22.44
N LEU A 120 -23.06 7.99 -22.10
CA LEU A 120 -23.87 6.77 -22.14
C LEU A 120 -24.72 6.76 -23.42
N LYS A 121 -24.82 5.61 -24.07
CA LYS A 121 -25.64 5.44 -25.27
C LYS A 121 -27.05 5.01 -24.87
N GLY A 122 -28.00 5.93 -24.92
CA GLY A 122 -29.42 5.61 -24.74
C GLY A 122 -30.08 5.24 -26.07
N SER A 123 -30.87 4.17 -26.10
CA SER A 123 -31.72 3.82 -27.24
C SER A 123 -33.18 3.61 -26.79
N ARG A 124 -34.13 4.27 -27.46
CA ARG A 124 -35.57 4.14 -27.17
C ARG A 124 -36.10 2.92 -27.91
N ILE A 125 -36.64 1.95 -27.17
CA ILE A 125 -36.97 0.65 -27.78
C ILE A 125 -38.46 0.43 -28.01
N ASP A 126 -39.39 1.08 -27.29
CA ASP A 126 -40.81 0.95 -27.62
C ASP A 126 -41.68 2.11 -27.08
N LEU A 127 -42.72 2.45 -27.84
CA LEU A 127 -43.78 3.42 -27.48
C LEU A 127 -45.19 2.91 -27.74
N ASN A 128 -45.33 1.67 -28.16
CA ASN A 128 -46.62 1.06 -28.39
C ASN A 128 -47.41 0.93 -27.07
N ILE A 129 -46.74 1.01 -25.91
CA ILE A 129 -47.38 1.17 -24.61
C ILE A 129 -47.61 2.66 -24.35
N GLU A 130 -48.87 3.08 -24.48
CA GLU A 130 -49.28 4.46 -24.29
C GLU A 130 -48.79 5.00 -22.92
N ASN A 131 -48.27 6.23 -22.90
CA ASN A 131 -47.78 6.92 -21.69
C ASN A 131 -46.64 6.23 -20.91
N THR A 132 -45.87 5.36 -21.57
CA THR A 132 -44.66 4.74 -21.02
C THR A 132 -43.45 5.07 -21.91
N ILE A 133 -42.28 5.26 -21.30
CA ILE A 133 -40.99 5.32 -22.02
C ILE A 133 -40.12 4.17 -21.55
N ILE A 134 -39.60 3.42 -22.51
CA ILE A 134 -38.64 2.34 -22.30
C ILE A 134 -37.35 2.70 -23.01
N VAL A 135 -36.25 2.78 -22.26
CA VAL A 135 -34.92 3.13 -22.79
C VAL A 135 -33.90 2.11 -22.32
N ASP A 136 -33.15 1.57 -23.27
CA ASP A 136 -31.95 0.77 -22.98
C ASP A 136 -30.73 1.69 -22.93
N VAL A 137 -29.93 1.51 -21.87
CA VAL A 137 -28.75 2.30 -21.58
C VAL A 137 -27.52 1.43 -21.75
N ASP A 138 -26.77 1.74 -22.79
CA ASP A 138 -25.54 1.09 -23.21
C ASP A 138 -24.30 1.94 -22.87
N GLY A 139 -23.12 1.32 -22.86
CA GLY A 139 -21.88 1.94 -22.40
C GLY A 139 -21.55 1.69 -20.92
N LEU A 140 -22.30 0.77 -20.31
CA LEU A 140 -22.04 0.20 -18.99
C LEU A 140 -21.57 -1.26 -19.12
N SER A 141 -21.06 -1.84 -18.03
CA SER A 141 -20.61 -3.24 -18.01
C SER A 141 -21.72 -4.26 -18.30
N GLU A 142 -22.96 -3.91 -17.96
CA GLU A 142 -24.18 -4.60 -18.42
C GLU A 142 -25.21 -3.56 -18.85
N THR A 143 -25.95 -3.83 -19.93
CA THR A 143 -27.04 -2.93 -20.37
C THR A 143 -28.11 -2.84 -19.28
N VAL A 144 -28.48 -1.60 -18.94
CA VAL A 144 -29.54 -1.30 -17.97
C VAL A 144 -30.78 -0.84 -18.72
N LYS A 145 -31.96 -1.33 -18.32
CA LYS A 145 -33.23 -0.93 -18.93
C LYS A 145 -34.01 -0.04 -17.97
N ILE A 146 -34.40 1.15 -18.42
CA ILE A 146 -35.18 2.10 -17.64
C ILE A 146 -36.59 2.18 -18.21
N ILE A 147 -37.59 1.90 -17.37
CA ILE A 147 -39.01 2.03 -17.68
C ILE A 147 -39.57 3.17 -16.84
N ALA A 148 -39.97 4.27 -17.50
CA ALA A 148 -40.63 5.39 -16.86
C ALA A 148 -42.10 5.43 -17.25
N ILE A 149 -42.98 5.48 -16.24
CA ILE A 149 -44.42 5.41 -16.43
C ILE A 149 -45.03 6.75 -16.01
N TYR A 150 -45.85 7.34 -16.90
CA TYR A 150 -46.66 8.51 -16.59
C TYR A 150 -48.14 8.19 -16.73
N TRP A 151 -48.97 8.86 -15.93
CA TRP A 151 -50.36 8.49 -15.77
C TRP A 151 -51.30 9.69 -16.02
N PRO A 152 -51.76 9.93 -17.28
CA PRO A 152 -52.57 11.10 -17.62
C PRO A 152 -53.99 11.01 -17.07
N ALA A 153 -54.57 12.17 -16.75
CA ALA A 153 -55.88 12.30 -16.15
C ALA A 153 -56.97 11.52 -16.91
N GLY A 154 -57.85 10.82 -16.20
CA GLY A 154 -58.91 9.96 -16.74
C GLY A 154 -58.54 8.54 -17.23
N GLN A 155 -57.28 8.12 -17.40
CA GLN A 155 -56.94 6.81 -18.03
C GLN A 155 -56.50 5.68 -17.08
N THR A 156 -56.99 4.44 -17.20
CA THR A 156 -56.46 3.24 -16.52
C THR A 156 -55.15 2.70 -17.12
N ARG A 157 -54.32 2.00 -16.33
CA ARG A 157 -53.29 1.07 -16.83
C ARG A 157 -53.46 -0.31 -16.23
N VAL A 158 -52.97 -1.33 -16.93
CA VAL A 158 -52.82 -2.68 -16.40
C VAL A 158 -51.32 -2.99 -16.34
N LEU A 159 -50.77 -3.20 -15.14
CA LEU A 159 -49.32 -3.39 -14.97
C LEU A 159 -48.78 -4.64 -15.67
N GLY A 160 -49.63 -5.64 -15.92
CA GLY A 160 -49.28 -6.85 -16.66
C GLY A 160 -48.81 -6.60 -18.11
N GLU A 161 -49.17 -5.47 -18.70
CA GLU A 161 -48.68 -5.10 -20.05
C GLU A 161 -47.17 -4.82 -20.08
N LEU A 162 -46.55 -4.56 -18.93
CA LEU A 162 -45.11 -4.28 -18.81
C LEU A 162 -44.26 -5.56 -18.70
N GLU A 163 -44.88 -6.71 -18.41
CA GLU A 163 -44.17 -7.96 -18.11
C GLU A 163 -43.25 -8.41 -19.25
N SER A 164 -43.65 -8.21 -20.50
CA SER A 164 -42.85 -8.58 -21.67
C SER A 164 -41.61 -7.71 -21.89
N TYR A 165 -41.51 -6.57 -21.20
CA TYR A 165 -40.41 -5.62 -21.35
C TYR A 165 -39.43 -5.66 -20.17
N ILE A 166 -39.75 -6.45 -19.13
CA ILE A 166 -38.93 -6.57 -17.93
C ILE A 166 -37.80 -7.58 -18.14
N THR A 167 -36.60 -7.19 -17.73
CA THR A 167 -35.38 -8.00 -17.68
C THR A 167 -34.80 -7.99 -16.26
N LYS A 168 -33.78 -8.82 -16.01
CA LYS A 168 -33.08 -8.88 -14.71
C LYS A 168 -32.53 -7.54 -14.22
N ASN A 169 -32.20 -6.61 -15.13
CA ASN A 169 -31.56 -5.32 -14.83
C ASN A 169 -32.52 -4.15 -15.13
N THR A 170 -33.82 -4.37 -14.94
CA THR A 170 -34.84 -3.34 -15.19
C THR A 170 -35.05 -2.47 -13.96
N ILE A 171 -34.99 -1.16 -14.17
CA ILE A 171 -35.33 -0.13 -13.19
C ILE A 171 -36.67 0.48 -13.59
N ILE A 172 -37.64 0.42 -12.66
CA ILE A 172 -38.97 1.00 -12.88
C ILE A 172 -39.10 2.29 -12.07
N THR A 173 -39.50 3.37 -12.74
CA THR A 173 -39.71 4.69 -12.16
C THR A 173 -41.16 5.16 -12.40
N SER A 174 -41.78 5.78 -11.38
CA SER A 174 -43.17 6.30 -11.38
C SER A 174 -43.37 7.24 -10.17
N ASP A 175 -44.35 8.12 -10.00
CA ASP A 175 -45.42 8.85 -10.73
C ASP A 175 -45.56 10.18 -9.95
N PHE A 176 -45.96 11.32 -10.54
CA PHE A 176 -46.93 12.24 -9.91
C PHE A 176 -47.66 13.16 -10.90
N ASN A 177 -48.97 13.27 -10.68
CA ASN A 177 -49.95 14.27 -11.14
C ASN A 177 -50.46 14.21 -12.59
N ALA A 178 -51.37 13.25 -12.83
CA ALA A 178 -52.64 13.64 -13.43
C ALA A 178 -53.83 12.88 -12.82
N SER A 179 -55.01 13.50 -12.86
CA SER A 179 -56.22 13.06 -12.17
C SER A 179 -56.91 11.89 -12.87
N VAL A 180 -56.60 10.65 -12.52
CA VAL A 180 -57.29 9.47 -13.08
C VAL A 180 -58.31 8.86 -12.14
N LYS A 181 -59.40 8.39 -12.73
CA LYS A 181 -60.58 7.85 -12.05
C LYS A 181 -60.65 6.33 -11.89
N GLU A 182 -59.70 5.53 -12.38
CA GLU A 182 -59.85 4.07 -12.33
C GLU A 182 -58.56 3.37 -11.90
N TRP A 183 -58.47 3.10 -10.59
CA TRP A 183 -57.88 1.93 -9.88
C TRP A 183 -58.61 1.85 -8.51
N GLY A 184 -59.88 2.30 -8.48
CA GLY A 184 -60.64 2.54 -7.25
C GLY A 184 -60.13 3.67 -6.35
N SER A 185 -59.09 4.44 -6.73
CA SER A 185 -58.48 5.45 -5.87
C SER A 185 -58.16 6.79 -6.54
N THR A 186 -58.74 7.87 -5.99
CA THR A 186 -58.50 9.26 -6.37
C THR A 186 -57.21 9.86 -5.81
N SER A 187 -56.50 9.14 -4.92
CA SER A 187 -55.29 9.62 -4.24
C SER A 187 -54.00 9.15 -4.94
N ALA A 188 -53.12 10.11 -5.27
CA ALA A 188 -51.80 9.83 -5.85
C ALA A 188 -50.92 8.96 -4.94
N TYR A 189 -50.98 9.20 -3.62
CA TYR A 189 -50.29 8.38 -2.62
C TYR A 189 -50.70 6.90 -2.67
N LYS A 190 -52.00 6.60 -2.84
CA LYS A 190 -52.47 5.21 -2.93
C LYS A 190 -52.00 4.51 -4.21
N ARG A 191 -51.83 5.24 -5.32
CA ARG A 191 -51.34 4.69 -6.59
C ARG A 191 -49.87 4.30 -6.53
N GLY A 192 -49.01 5.16 -5.96
CA GLY A 192 -47.59 4.84 -5.76
C GLY A 192 -47.37 3.57 -4.91
N ARG A 193 -48.24 3.33 -3.92
CA ARG A 193 -48.19 2.09 -3.11
C ARG A 193 -48.54 0.84 -3.91
N ILE A 194 -49.60 0.88 -4.74
CA ILE A 194 -50.01 -0.26 -5.57
C ILE A 194 -48.88 -0.67 -6.52
N LEU A 195 -48.21 0.31 -7.14
CA LEU A 195 -47.10 0.05 -8.05
C LEU A 195 -45.86 -0.47 -7.32
N LYS A 196 -45.51 0.13 -6.17
CA LYS A 196 -44.43 -0.38 -5.33
C LYS A 196 -44.65 -1.84 -4.93
N GLU A 197 -45.85 -2.17 -4.45
CA GLU A 197 -46.22 -3.56 -4.08
C GLU A 197 -46.12 -4.51 -5.27
N TRP A 198 -46.52 -4.08 -6.47
CA TRP A 198 -46.39 -4.87 -7.69
C TRP A 198 -44.93 -5.07 -8.11
N VAL A 199 -44.08 -4.05 -8.01
CA VAL A 199 -42.64 -4.14 -8.32
C VAL A 199 -41.93 -5.08 -7.34
N GLU A 200 -42.20 -4.93 -6.04
CA GLU A 200 -41.66 -5.79 -4.99
C GLU A 200 -42.06 -7.25 -5.20
N LYS A 201 -43.32 -7.50 -5.59
CA LYS A 201 -43.81 -8.85 -5.91
C LYS A 201 -43.09 -9.49 -7.11
N ASN A 202 -42.52 -8.70 -8.00
CA ASN A 202 -41.79 -9.16 -9.19
C ASN A 202 -40.26 -9.08 -9.05
N ASN A 203 -39.73 -8.81 -7.84
CA ASN A 203 -38.29 -8.68 -7.55
C ASN A 203 -37.55 -7.62 -8.40
N LEU A 204 -38.19 -6.50 -8.72
CA LEU A 204 -37.57 -5.43 -9.53
C LEU A 204 -37.14 -4.24 -8.65
N CYS A 205 -36.21 -3.44 -9.15
CA CYS A 205 -35.76 -2.23 -8.46
C CYS A 205 -36.77 -1.08 -8.68
N TYR A 206 -37.26 -0.50 -7.59
CA TYR A 206 -38.19 0.62 -7.59
C TYR A 206 -37.54 1.88 -7.03
N ILE A 207 -37.56 2.97 -7.80
CA ILE A 207 -37.06 4.28 -7.35
C ILE A 207 -38.24 5.25 -7.23
N PRO A 208 -38.58 5.74 -6.02
CA PRO A 208 -39.64 6.73 -5.83
C PRO A 208 -39.17 8.15 -6.20
N SER A 209 -40.09 8.97 -6.72
CA SER A 209 -39.85 10.40 -7.01
C SER A 209 -39.69 11.25 -5.74
N LEU A 210 -38.77 12.23 -5.78
CA LEU A 210 -38.60 13.24 -4.74
C LEU A 210 -39.59 14.41 -4.97
N SER A 211 -40.41 14.66 -3.95
CA SER A 211 -41.37 15.77 -3.76
C SER A 211 -42.85 15.53 -4.14
N ASN A 212 -43.69 15.63 -3.11
CA ASN A 212 -45.09 16.04 -3.18
C ASN A 212 -45.10 17.58 -3.13
N SER A 213 -45.41 18.26 -4.23
CA SER A 213 -45.61 19.71 -4.23
C SER A 213 -47.11 20.02 -4.19
N SER A 214 -47.57 20.70 -3.12
CA SER A 214 -48.85 21.41 -3.22
C SER A 214 -48.96 22.77 -2.51
N LYS A 215 -47.99 23.29 -1.72
CA LYS A 215 -48.16 24.63 -1.08
C LYS A 215 -46.86 25.44 -0.85
N ARG A 216 -46.87 26.71 -1.31
CA ARG A 216 -45.87 27.82 -1.22
C ARG A 216 -45.80 28.51 0.16
N SER A 217 -44.62 28.82 0.73
CA SER A 217 -44.38 30.04 1.57
C SER A 217 -42.90 30.30 1.97
N ASN A 218 -42.46 31.57 1.94
CA ASN A 218 -41.12 32.12 2.27
C ASN A 218 -40.90 32.42 3.78
N ARG A 219 -39.69 32.15 4.37
CA ARG A 219 -39.06 32.82 5.57
C ARG A 219 -37.59 32.34 5.88
N ASN A 220 -36.71 33.23 6.39
CA ASN A 220 -35.20 33.13 6.55
C ASN A 220 -34.69 32.58 7.92
N ILE A 221 -33.41 32.14 8.02
CA ILE A 221 -32.70 31.63 9.24
C ILE A 221 -31.31 32.34 9.45
N ASP A 222 -30.89 32.56 10.72
CA ASP A 222 -29.58 33.14 11.14
C ASP A 222 -28.71 32.13 11.95
N LEU A 223 -27.40 32.36 12.01
CA LEU A 223 -26.38 31.48 12.62
C LEU A 223 -25.25 32.16 13.36
N THR A 224 -24.74 31.55 14.43
CA THR A 224 -23.57 32.05 15.18
C THR A 224 -22.57 30.93 15.51
N PHE A 225 -21.26 31.20 15.47
CA PHE A 225 -20.17 30.23 15.72
C PHE A 225 -19.16 30.72 16.74
N THR A 226 -18.62 29.81 17.57
CA THR A 226 -17.61 30.07 18.60
C THR A 226 -16.40 29.12 18.42
N ASN A 227 -15.16 29.61 18.54
CA ASN A 227 -13.94 28.78 18.39
C ASN A 227 -13.57 28.03 19.70
N LEU A 228 -12.88 26.89 19.59
CA LEU A 228 -12.27 26.09 20.68
C LEU A 228 -11.28 26.97 21.46
N GLY A 229 -11.76 27.49 22.59
CA GLY A 229 -11.10 28.51 23.40
C GLY A 229 -12.02 29.66 23.83
N GLY A 230 -13.24 29.73 23.30
CA GLY A 230 -14.35 30.53 23.85
C GLY A 230 -14.26 32.05 23.70
N THR A 231 -13.38 32.59 22.85
CA THR A 231 -13.08 34.04 22.88
C THR A 231 -13.52 34.87 21.67
N LYS A 232 -14.23 34.32 20.66
CA LYS A 232 -14.86 35.16 19.61
C LYS A 232 -16.03 34.47 18.89
N GLU A 233 -17.13 35.21 18.72
CA GLU A 233 -18.34 34.80 17.99
C GLU A 233 -18.57 35.60 16.70
N VAL A 234 -19.05 34.93 15.63
CA VAL A 234 -19.43 35.55 14.34
C VAL A 234 -20.78 35.00 13.87
N THR A 235 -21.67 35.86 13.34
CA THR A 235 -23.05 35.50 12.91
C THR A 235 -23.36 35.77 11.42
N LEU A 236 -24.04 34.85 10.71
CA LEU A 236 -24.41 34.92 9.28
C LEU A 236 -25.91 34.59 9.02
N LYS A 237 -26.53 35.15 7.97
CA LYS A 237 -28.00 35.10 7.70
C LYS A 237 -28.34 34.61 6.27
N MET A 238 -29.22 33.61 6.10
CA MET A 238 -29.66 33.08 4.78
C MET A 238 -31.11 32.48 4.80
N GLY A 239 -31.89 32.51 3.70
CA GLY A 239 -33.20 31.83 3.54
C GLY A 239 -33.55 31.50 2.07
N THR A 240 -34.69 30.93 1.59
CA THR A 240 -35.91 30.28 2.16
C THR A 240 -36.44 29.20 1.17
N SER A 241 -36.74 27.96 1.62
CA SER A 241 -38.06 27.29 1.45
C SER A 241 -38.03 25.84 1.95
N ASP A 242 -39.00 25.51 2.80
CA ASP A 242 -39.23 24.20 3.41
C ASP A 242 -40.24 23.34 2.62
N HIS A 243 -39.85 22.11 2.29
CA HIS A 243 -40.63 20.90 2.62
C HIS A 243 -39.66 19.74 2.81
N TRP A 244 -39.91 18.99 3.88
CA TRP A 244 -39.13 17.85 4.33
C TRP A 244 -39.56 16.53 3.68
N SER A 245 -38.67 15.54 3.84
CA SER A 245 -38.88 14.09 3.97
C SER A 245 -38.59 13.30 2.68
N ILE A 246 -37.74 12.27 2.67
CA ILE A 246 -37.79 11.07 3.53
C ILE A 246 -36.36 10.58 3.85
N MET A 247 -36.07 10.44 5.15
CA MET A 247 -35.21 9.36 5.66
C MET A 247 -36.07 8.08 5.75
N ILE A 248 -35.62 7.00 5.12
CA ILE A 248 -35.72 5.61 5.61
C ILE A 248 -34.24 5.22 5.73
N THR A 249 -33.62 4.86 6.84
CA THR A 249 -33.96 4.17 8.10
C THR A 249 -34.15 2.67 7.96
N CYS A 250 -33.05 2.01 7.59
CA CYS A 250 -32.57 0.77 8.23
C CYS A 250 -31.05 0.93 8.46
N GLU A 251 -30.52 1.16 9.65
CA GLU A 251 -31.08 1.69 10.91
C GLU A 251 -30.43 3.07 11.14
N ASN A 252 -31.27 4.08 11.31
CA ASN A 252 -30.88 5.49 11.22
C ASN A 252 -31.15 6.22 12.53
N LEU A 253 -30.53 7.39 12.67
CA LEU A 253 -31.03 8.42 13.55
C LEU A 253 -31.22 9.78 12.87
N VAL A 254 -32.23 10.44 13.41
CA VAL A 254 -32.91 11.64 12.94
C VAL A 254 -32.23 12.89 13.50
N PHE A 255 -32.09 13.92 12.67
CA PHE A 255 -31.62 15.25 13.07
C PHE A 255 -32.62 15.97 13.98
N ASP A 256 -32.14 16.69 15.00
CA ASP A 256 -32.89 17.80 15.57
C ASP A 256 -32.18 19.14 15.35
N LYS A 257 -33.05 20.09 15.04
CA LYS A 257 -32.86 21.44 14.54
C LYS A 257 -32.15 22.28 15.58
N ASN A 258 -31.05 22.89 15.18
CA ASN A 258 -31.02 24.32 14.91
C ASN A 258 -29.60 24.69 14.49
N SER A 259 -29.52 25.50 13.43
CA SER A 259 -28.33 26.23 13.00
C SER A 259 -27.42 25.50 12.00
N ILE A 260 -27.66 25.79 10.70
CA ILE A 260 -26.73 25.98 9.55
C ILE A 260 -25.20 26.09 9.97
N PHE A 261 -24.25 25.71 9.10
CA PHE A 261 -22.82 26.09 9.22
C PHE A 261 -22.46 27.20 8.20
N PRO A 262 -21.49 28.09 8.52
CA PRO A 262 -21.03 29.17 7.66
C PRO A 262 -19.94 28.60 6.73
N HIS A 263 -19.22 29.46 6.02
CA HIS A 263 -17.96 29.11 5.38
C HIS A 263 -17.05 28.27 6.29
N VAL A 264 -16.99 26.96 6.05
CA VAL A 264 -15.94 26.11 6.61
C VAL A 264 -14.92 25.91 5.52
N HIS A 265 -13.73 26.47 5.76
CA HIS A 265 -12.55 26.30 4.92
C HIS A 265 -12.40 24.83 4.48
N TRP A 266 -11.95 24.64 3.23
CA TRP A 266 -11.46 23.39 2.64
C TRP A 266 -10.80 22.40 3.64
N LYS A 267 -10.08 22.90 4.65
CA LYS A 267 -9.47 22.08 5.72
C LYS A 267 -10.44 21.28 6.60
N ALA A 268 -11.69 21.69 6.77
CA ALA A 268 -12.69 20.89 7.49
C ALA A 268 -13.37 19.86 6.59
N TYR A 269 -13.43 20.11 5.28
CA TYR A 269 -13.84 19.12 4.29
C TYR A 269 -12.76 18.06 4.12
N GLU A 270 -11.47 18.44 4.14
CA GLU A 270 -10.35 17.49 4.27
C GLU A 270 -10.40 16.73 5.61
N ALA A 271 -10.66 17.38 6.74
CA ALA A 271 -10.79 16.67 8.02
C ALA A 271 -12.00 15.71 8.05
N ILE A 272 -13.13 16.09 7.43
CA ILE A 272 -14.32 15.24 7.29
C ILE A 272 -14.07 14.10 6.30
N LEU A 273 -13.37 14.32 5.19
CA LEU A 273 -12.97 13.27 4.25
C LEU A 273 -11.90 12.34 4.85
N THR A 274 -11.00 12.87 5.68
CA THR A 274 -9.99 12.09 6.41
C THR A 274 -10.66 11.26 7.51
N LEU A 275 -11.64 11.82 8.24
CA LEU A 275 -12.46 11.08 9.20
C LEU A 275 -13.41 10.08 8.53
N LEU A 276 -13.95 10.38 7.34
CA LEU A 276 -14.76 9.46 6.54
C LEU A 276 -13.90 8.38 5.87
N GLN A 277 -12.63 8.66 5.54
CA GLN A 277 -11.65 7.63 5.18
C GLN A 277 -11.32 6.76 6.40
N GLU A 278 -10.96 7.33 7.55
CA GLU A 278 -10.67 6.55 8.75
C GLU A 278 -11.88 5.71 9.23
N PHE A 279 -13.12 6.21 9.09
CA PHE A 279 -14.32 5.45 9.45
C PHE A 279 -14.77 4.43 8.39
N CYS A 280 -14.64 4.70 7.10
CA CYS A 280 -14.95 3.71 6.05
C CYS A 280 -13.84 2.67 5.86
N PHE A 281 -12.61 2.92 6.35
CA PHE A 281 -11.53 1.94 6.46
C PHE A 281 -11.48 1.23 7.82
N SER A 282 -12.45 1.46 8.72
CA SER A 282 -12.60 0.63 9.92
C SER A 282 -13.06 -0.76 9.49
N GLY A 283 -12.07 -1.62 9.24
CA GLY A 283 -12.30 -3.01 9.04
C GLY A 283 -13.14 -3.58 10.17
N ARG A 284 -14.01 -4.54 9.90
CA ARG A 284 -14.82 -5.19 10.95
C ARG A 284 -13.89 -5.62 12.07
N SER A 285 -14.12 -5.15 13.29
CA SER A 285 -13.26 -5.47 14.44
C SER A 285 -13.13 -6.99 14.58
N VAL A 286 -11.91 -7.49 14.74
CA VAL A 286 -11.62 -8.92 14.90
C VAL A 286 -10.93 -9.12 16.24
N ILE A 287 -11.47 -10.01 17.07
CA ILE A 287 -10.85 -10.38 18.34
C ILE A 287 -10.30 -11.80 18.24
N VAL A 288 -9.02 -11.98 18.54
CA VAL A 288 -8.34 -13.28 18.60
C VAL A 288 -7.91 -13.56 20.04
N PRO A 289 -8.51 -14.56 20.71
CA PRO A 289 -8.07 -14.99 22.02
C PRO A 289 -6.70 -15.68 21.95
N THR A 290 -5.80 -15.34 22.88
CA THR A 290 -4.50 -16.00 23.04
C THR A 290 -4.26 -16.38 24.50
N LYS A 291 -3.20 -17.13 24.76
CA LYS A 291 -2.82 -17.48 26.14
C LYS A 291 -2.38 -16.28 27.00
N TYR A 292 -2.06 -15.14 26.39
CA TYR A 292 -1.62 -13.92 27.08
C TYR A 292 -2.78 -12.96 27.37
N GLY A 293 -3.89 -13.09 26.66
CA GLY A 293 -5.04 -12.17 26.62
C GLY A 293 -5.68 -12.14 25.23
N ASP A 294 -6.56 -11.18 24.97
CA ASP A 294 -7.24 -11.00 23.68
C ASP A 294 -6.53 -9.96 22.79
N VAL A 295 -6.42 -10.22 21.48
CA VAL A 295 -5.90 -9.26 20.50
C VAL A 295 -7.05 -8.68 19.71
N LEU A 296 -7.24 -7.36 19.81
CA LEU A 296 -8.19 -6.64 18.98
C LEU A 296 -7.49 -6.12 17.71
N GLY A 297 -7.74 -6.75 16.57
CA GLY A 297 -7.35 -6.26 15.24
C GLY A 297 -8.56 -5.81 14.43
N TYR A 298 -8.38 -5.67 13.11
CA TYR A 298 -9.44 -5.30 12.18
C TYR A 298 -9.36 -6.11 10.88
N ALA A 299 -10.46 -6.18 10.14
CA ALA A 299 -10.54 -6.89 8.85
C ALA A 299 -10.86 -5.94 7.70
N THR A 300 -9.95 -5.79 6.73
CA THR A 300 -10.20 -5.09 5.47
C THR A 300 -11.06 -5.96 4.53
N ASP A 301 -11.32 -5.50 3.31
CA ASP A 301 -11.93 -6.34 2.27
C ASP A 301 -10.99 -7.45 1.74
N LEU A 302 -9.71 -7.42 2.14
CA LEU A 302 -8.69 -8.35 1.66
C LEU A 302 -8.17 -9.27 2.77
N SER A 303 -7.99 -8.76 4.00
CA SER A 303 -7.24 -9.46 5.04
C SER A 303 -7.71 -9.13 6.45
N ARG A 304 -7.28 -9.93 7.43
CA ARG A 304 -7.32 -9.57 8.86
C ARG A 304 -5.93 -9.14 9.27
N ILE A 305 -5.86 -8.01 9.97
CA ILE A 305 -4.62 -7.33 10.32
C ILE A 305 -4.56 -7.14 11.84
N PHE A 306 -3.39 -7.42 12.40
CA PHE A 306 -3.08 -7.22 13.81
C PHE A 306 -1.70 -6.56 13.93
N TYR A 307 -1.69 -5.27 14.20
CA TYR A 307 -0.48 -4.49 14.41
C TYR A 307 -0.02 -4.50 15.86
N GLY A 308 1.27 -4.30 16.11
CA GLY A 308 1.73 -3.93 17.45
C GLY A 308 1.50 -4.99 18.52
N ILE A 309 1.58 -6.29 18.18
CA ILE A 309 1.48 -7.36 19.18
C ILE A 309 2.81 -7.47 19.92
N PRO A 310 2.86 -7.28 21.25
CA PRO A 310 4.11 -7.33 21.99
C PRO A 310 4.55 -8.78 22.21
N PHE A 311 5.80 -9.08 21.85
CA PHE A 311 6.40 -10.40 22.08
C PHE A 311 7.39 -10.42 23.26
N ALA A 312 7.78 -9.25 23.77
CA ALA A 312 8.69 -9.07 24.89
C ALA A 312 8.28 -7.87 25.75
N GLN A 313 8.74 -7.84 27.00
CA GLN A 313 8.64 -6.65 27.84
C GLN A 313 9.37 -5.47 27.18
N PRO A 314 8.88 -4.24 27.32
CA PRO A 314 9.57 -3.05 26.83
C PRO A 314 11.01 -3.00 27.38
N PRO A 315 12.05 -2.90 26.53
CA PRO A 315 13.45 -2.93 26.96
C PRO A 315 13.92 -1.60 27.56
N LEU A 316 13.15 -1.06 28.50
CA LEU A 316 13.32 0.25 29.13
C LEU A 316 14.18 0.16 30.40
N GLY A 317 14.88 1.26 30.72
CA GLY A 317 15.59 1.41 31.99
C GLY A 317 16.58 0.25 32.25
N PRO A 318 16.42 -0.54 33.33
CA PRO A 318 17.28 -1.69 33.61
C PRO A 318 17.25 -2.81 32.55
N LEU A 319 16.23 -2.86 31.70
CA LEU A 319 16.13 -3.80 30.58
C LEU A 319 16.86 -3.32 29.32
N ARG A 320 17.30 -2.05 29.29
CA ARG A 320 18.15 -1.53 28.21
C ARG A 320 19.49 -2.28 28.22
N TRP A 321 19.91 -2.76 27.05
CA TRP A 321 21.07 -3.64 26.85
C TRP A 321 21.03 -4.88 27.76
N ASN A 322 19.86 -5.51 27.81
CA ASN A 322 19.65 -6.79 28.45
C ASN A 322 18.93 -7.77 27.51
N LEU A 323 18.92 -9.05 27.88
CA LEU A 323 18.13 -10.07 27.17
C LEU A 323 16.66 -9.63 27.11
N PRO A 324 15.96 -9.82 25.97
CA PRO A 324 14.54 -9.52 25.91
C PRO A 324 13.78 -10.41 26.87
N ALA A 325 13.02 -9.80 27.78
CA ALA A 325 12.27 -10.53 28.78
C ALA A 325 10.90 -10.97 28.20
N PRO A 326 10.51 -12.25 28.33
CA PRO A 326 9.22 -12.72 27.82
C PRO A 326 8.05 -12.11 28.58
N ILE A 327 6.92 -11.93 27.89
CA ILE A 327 5.65 -11.54 28.50
C ILE A 327 4.93 -12.79 29.01
N SER A 328 4.34 -12.72 30.21
CA SER A 328 3.53 -13.81 30.78
C SER A 328 2.03 -13.61 30.55
N ARG A 329 1.55 -12.36 30.63
CA ARG A 329 0.18 -11.92 30.30
C ARG A 329 0.19 -10.46 29.85
N TRP A 330 -0.82 -10.06 29.10
CA TRP A 330 -1.04 -8.67 28.76
C TRP A 330 -1.68 -7.89 29.92
N ALA A 331 -1.30 -6.63 30.01
CA ALA A 331 -1.94 -5.64 30.85
C ALA A 331 -2.06 -4.36 30.01
N PRO A 332 -3.27 -3.99 29.54
CA PRO A 332 -4.59 -4.60 29.81
C PRO A 332 -4.78 -5.99 29.18
N ALA A 333 -5.82 -6.73 29.62
CA ALA A 333 -6.10 -8.11 29.17
C ALA A 333 -6.45 -8.21 27.67
N THR A 334 -6.88 -7.11 27.06
CA THR A 334 -7.07 -6.98 25.62
C THR A 334 -6.10 -5.93 25.10
N ILE A 335 -5.23 -6.30 24.16
CA ILE A 335 -4.35 -5.34 23.49
C ILE A 335 -5.04 -4.78 22.26
N ASN A 336 -4.90 -3.47 22.03
CA ASN A 336 -5.36 -2.83 20.82
C ASN A 336 -4.29 -2.95 19.73
N ALA A 337 -4.55 -3.81 18.75
CA ALA A 337 -3.68 -4.13 17.62
C ALA A 337 -4.22 -3.57 16.30
N THR A 338 -4.92 -2.42 16.35
CA THR A 338 -5.46 -1.74 15.16
C THR A 338 -4.55 -0.64 14.62
N GLU A 339 -3.46 -0.31 15.33
CA GLU A 339 -2.57 0.79 15.00
C GLU A 339 -1.12 0.31 14.96
N MET A 340 -0.33 0.88 14.04
CA MET A 340 1.09 0.58 13.93
C MET A 340 1.83 0.92 15.24
N PRO A 341 2.69 0.03 15.74
CA PRO A 341 3.49 0.32 16.93
C PRO A 341 4.55 1.38 16.60
N PRO A 342 5.13 2.05 17.62
CA PRO A 342 6.34 2.84 17.43
C PRO A 342 7.47 1.98 16.86
N ALA A 343 8.24 2.58 15.96
CA ALA A 343 9.46 1.98 15.47
C ALA A 343 10.54 1.96 16.55
N CYS A 344 11.50 1.04 16.46
CA CYS A 344 12.69 1.12 17.31
C CYS A 344 13.50 2.39 17.03
N PRO A 345 14.25 2.94 18.02
CA PRO A 345 15.00 4.16 17.83
C PRO A 345 16.07 3.98 16.76
N GLN A 346 16.04 4.87 15.77
CA GLN A 346 16.88 4.86 14.59
C GLN A 346 17.24 6.30 14.21
N PRO A 347 18.34 6.53 13.47
CA PRO A 347 18.67 7.86 12.97
C PRO A 347 17.53 8.44 12.12
N ALA A 348 17.52 9.77 11.99
CA ALA A 348 16.52 10.44 11.17
C ALA A 348 16.51 9.84 9.75
N CYS A 349 15.31 9.54 9.30
CA CYS A 349 15.06 8.98 7.99
C CYS A 349 14.81 10.14 7.02
N ASP A 350 15.67 10.26 6.01
CA ASP A 350 15.58 11.29 4.97
C ASP A 350 15.11 10.68 3.62
N ILE A 351 14.59 9.45 3.64
CA ILE A 351 14.00 8.78 2.47
C ILE A 351 12.49 9.06 2.46
N HIS A 352 12.02 9.95 1.59
CA HIS A 352 10.60 10.24 1.32
C HIS A 352 9.58 9.93 2.44
N ASP A 353 9.06 10.94 3.16
CA ASP A 353 8.19 10.92 4.36
C ASP A 353 7.34 9.65 4.65
N ILE A 354 6.74 9.04 3.63
CA ILE A 354 5.94 7.82 3.71
C ILE A 354 6.76 6.58 4.17
N LEU A 355 8.05 6.54 3.88
CA LEU A 355 8.96 5.44 4.21
C LEU A 355 9.68 5.64 5.53
N CYS A 356 9.38 6.74 6.22
CA CYS A 356 9.97 7.07 7.49
C CYS A 356 9.02 6.72 8.64
N PRO A 357 9.56 6.17 9.74
CA PRO A 357 8.74 5.89 10.92
C PRO A 357 8.18 7.20 11.46
N LYS A 358 6.85 7.26 11.64
CA LYS A 358 6.16 8.44 12.18
C LYS A 358 6.55 8.70 13.64
N THR A 359 6.79 7.64 14.40
CA THR A 359 7.17 7.69 15.81
C THR A 359 8.23 6.64 16.11
N THR A 360 9.15 6.95 17.02
CA THR A 360 10.15 6.01 17.53
C THR A 360 10.10 5.94 19.04
N SER A 361 10.34 4.75 19.60
CA SER A 361 10.38 4.49 21.05
C SER A 361 11.28 3.29 21.35
N GLU A 362 11.89 3.25 22.52
CA GLU A 362 12.58 2.03 23.00
C GLU A 362 11.59 0.90 23.32
N ASP A 363 10.35 1.26 23.65
CA ASP A 363 9.23 0.31 23.67
C ASP A 363 8.85 0.01 22.22
N CYS A 364 9.54 -0.96 21.61
CA CYS A 364 9.41 -1.30 20.20
C CYS A 364 9.42 -2.81 19.90
N LEU A 365 9.38 -3.69 20.91
CA LEU A 365 9.45 -5.15 20.70
C LEU A 365 8.08 -5.75 20.33
N TYR A 366 7.62 -5.38 19.14
CA TYR A 366 6.33 -5.74 18.57
C TYR A 366 6.45 -6.51 17.25
N LEU A 367 5.38 -7.21 16.88
CA LEU A 367 5.22 -7.83 15.57
C LEU A 367 3.84 -7.51 14.99
N ASN A 368 3.76 -7.56 13.66
CA ASN A 368 2.55 -7.32 12.87
C ASN A 368 2.16 -8.61 12.15
N ILE A 369 0.89 -9.00 12.21
CA ILE A 369 0.35 -10.24 11.60
C ILE A 369 -0.70 -9.88 10.56
N PHE A 370 -0.52 -10.40 9.34
CA PHE A 370 -1.47 -10.35 8.24
C PHE A 370 -1.96 -11.76 7.92
N THR A 371 -3.28 -11.94 7.83
CA THR A 371 -3.89 -13.23 7.51
C THR A 371 -5.03 -13.05 6.50
N PRO A 372 -5.35 -14.04 5.66
CA PRO A 372 -6.51 -13.96 4.77
C PRO A 372 -7.82 -13.85 5.54
N LEU A 373 -8.87 -13.34 4.88
CA LEU A 373 -10.24 -13.29 5.45
C LEU A 373 -10.86 -14.67 5.64
N GLN A 374 -10.54 -15.61 4.75
CA GLN A 374 -11.12 -16.95 4.78
C GLN A 374 -10.49 -17.78 5.89
N ASN A 375 -11.30 -18.08 6.90
CA ASN A 375 -10.97 -19.05 7.93
C ASN A 375 -11.24 -20.46 7.36
N ASN A 376 -10.36 -20.95 6.48
CA ASN A 376 -10.39 -22.35 6.09
C ASN A 376 -10.15 -23.21 7.33
N SER A 377 -10.82 -24.36 7.44
CA SER A 377 -10.68 -25.27 8.60
C SER A 377 -9.26 -25.84 8.79
N SER A 378 -8.32 -25.54 7.89
CA SER A 378 -6.92 -25.94 7.92
C SER A 378 -6.00 -24.75 8.18
N LEU A 379 -5.00 -24.95 9.06
CA LEU A 379 -3.93 -23.97 9.31
C LEU A 379 -3.12 -23.69 8.03
N LEU A 380 -2.65 -22.45 7.89
CA LEU A 380 -1.94 -21.94 6.71
C LEU A 380 -0.42 -21.89 6.92
N PRO A 381 0.41 -22.07 5.88
CA PRO A 381 1.85 -21.80 5.98
C PRO A 381 2.13 -20.38 6.46
N VAL A 382 3.18 -20.25 7.27
CA VAL A 382 3.57 -19.01 7.94
C VAL A 382 4.89 -18.51 7.37
N MET A 383 4.93 -17.24 6.99
CA MET A 383 6.14 -16.57 6.52
C MET A 383 6.51 -15.45 7.50
N ILE A 384 7.72 -15.53 8.08
CA ILE A 384 8.22 -14.54 9.04
C ILE A 384 9.28 -13.69 8.35
N PHE A 385 8.98 -12.41 8.13
CA PHE A 385 9.90 -11.44 7.53
C PHE A 385 10.72 -10.74 8.61
N ILE A 386 12.04 -10.76 8.45
CA ILE A 386 12.98 -9.94 9.21
C ILE A 386 13.36 -8.70 8.35
N PRO A 387 13.00 -7.47 8.77
CA PRO A 387 13.37 -6.26 8.06
C PRO A 387 14.89 -6.04 7.98
N GLY A 388 15.31 -5.37 6.90
CA GLY A 388 16.69 -4.98 6.61
C GLY A 388 17.10 -3.69 7.33
N GLY A 389 17.84 -2.82 6.61
CA GLY A 389 18.20 -1.48 7.09
C GLY A 389 19.52 -1.40 7.85
N ASN A 390 20.53 -2.21 7.46
CA ASN A 390 21.90 -2.18 7.98
C ASN A 390 21.97 -2.29 9.52
N PHE A 391 20.99 -2.98 10.12
CA PHE A 391 20.76 -3.08 11.57
C PHE A 391 20.52 -1.75 12.29
N GLN A 392 20.31 -0.64 11.57
CA GLN A 392 20.15 0.71 12.14
C GLN A 392 18.84 1.39 11.78
N PHE A 393 18.21 0.97 10.69
CA PHE A 393 17.03 1.56 10.07
C PHE A 393 15.99 0.49 9.78
N LEU A 394 14.82 0.96 9.36
CA LEU A 394 13.66 0.17 8.95
C LEU A 394 13.08 -0.66 10.10
N ASP A 395 11.78 -0.90 10.01
CA ASP A 395 11.07 -1.69 11.00
C ASP A 395 9.73 -2.17 10.43
N ALA A 396 9.04 -3.03 11.17
CA ALA A 396 7.79 -3.65 10.74
C ALA A 396 6.63 -2.66 10.53
N SER A 397 6.72 -1.41 11.03
CA SER A 397 5.67 -0.38 10.91
C SER A 397 5.71 0.39 9.58
N LEU A 398 6.71 0.13 8.73
CA LEU A 398 6.81 0.79 7.44
C LEU A 398 5.74 0.32 6.47
N VAL A 399 5.20 1.26 5.70
CA VAL A 399 4.13 0.96 4.73
C VAL A 399 4.58 -0.02 3.64
N ILE A 400 5.88 -0.11 3.34
CA ILE A 400 6.44 -1.10 2.39
C ILE A 400 6.16 -2.55 2.80
N TYR A 401 5.80 -2.76 4.06
CA TYR A 401 5.52 -4.06 4.66
C TYR A 401 4.01 -4.31 4.88
N GLU A 402 3.13 -3.51 4.28
CA GLU A 402 1.71 -3.86 4.22
C GLU A 402 1.50 -5.06 3.29
N ALA A 403 1.01 -6.17 3.84
CA ALA A 403 0.90 -7.45 3.13
C ALA A 403 -0.55 -7.87 2.83
N ASP A 404 -1.52 -6.96 2.87
CA ASP A 404 -2.94 -7.24 2.58
C ASP A 404 -3.15 -8.01 1.29
N ARG A 405 -2.64 -7.47 0.17
CA ARG A 405 -2.79 -8.09 -1.15
C ARG A 405 -2.00 -9.38 -1.23
N PHE A 406 -0.80 -9.41 -0.65
CA PHE A 406 0.05 -10.59 -0.58
C PHE A 406 -0.68 -11.77 0.09
N VAL A 407 -1.17 -11.60 1.33
CA VAL A 407 -1.84 -12.70 2.04
C VAL A 407 -3.18 -13.09 1.41
N ASN A 408 -3.95 -12.12 0.89
CA ASN A 408 -5.23 -12.38 0.25
C ASN A 408 -5.10 -13.21 -1.03
N THR A 409 -4.11 -12.89 -1.88
CA THR A 409 -3.94 -13.56 -3.19
C THR A 409 -3.21 -14.89 -3.09
N THR A 410 -2.43 -15.10 -2.03
CA THR A 410 -1.57 -16.28 -1.90
C THR A 410 -1.98 -17.24 -0.80
N ASN A 411 -2.91 -16.88 0.08
CA ASN A 411 -3.43 -17.73 1.15
C ASN A 411 -2.32 -18.28 2.08
N VAL A 412 -1.50 -17.37 2.62
CA VAL A 412 -0.49 -17.62 3.66
C VAL A 412 -0.65 -16.63 4.81
N VAL A 413 -0.07 -16.92 5.96
CA VAL A 413 0.08 -15.92 7.04
C VAL A 413 1.44 -15.24 6.89
N CYS A 414 1.45 -13.91 6.84
CA CYS A 414 2.68 -13.12 6.75
C CYS A 414 2.88 -12.31 8.03
N ILE A 415 4.09 -12.32 8.58
CA ILE A 415 4.41 -11.70 9.86
C ILE A 415 5.67 -10.86 9.71
N PHE A 416 5.63 -9.63 10.19
CA PHE A 416 6.78 -8.72 10.23
C PHE A 416 7.19 -8.50 11.68
N ILE A 417 8.46 -8.70 12.01
CA ILE A 417 8.97 -8.55 13.38
C ILE A 417 9.83 -7.29 13.51
N GLN A 418 9.72 -6.58 14.64
CA GLN A 418 10.70 -5.57 15.05
C GLN A 418 11.80 -6.20 15.92
N TYR A 419 12.96 -5.55 15.95
CA TYR A 419 14.07 -5.89 16.84
C TYR A 419 14.87 -4.63 17.15
N ARG A 420 15.56 -4.57 18.30
CA ARG A 420 16.38 -3.40 18.65
C ARG A 420 17.46 -3.15 17.61
N LEU A 421 17.61 -1.88 17.24
CA LEU A 421 18.52 -1.40 16.19
C LEU A 421 19.73 -0.66 16.77
N GLY A 422 20.77 -0.50 15.96
CA GLY A 422 21.95 0.31 16.20
C GLY A 422 22.64 0.00 17.53
N VAL A 423 23.07 1.05 18.22
CA VAL A 423 23.70 0.95 19.55
C VAL A 423 22.79 0.22 20.54
N LEU A 424 21.48 0.43 20.50
CA LEU A 424 20.54 -0.19 21.44
C LEU A 424 20.42 -1.72 21.21
N GLY A 425 20.60 -2.16 19.97
CA GLY A 425 20.55 -3.58 19.59
C GLY A 425 21.88 -4.32 19.66
N PHE A 426 23.01 -3.63 19.46
CA PHE A 426 24.27 -4.30 19.14
C PHE A 426 25.50 -3.84 19.93
N LEU A 427 25.38 -2.82 20.80
CA LEU A 427 26.50 -2.35 21.61
C LEU A 427 27.11 -3.48 22.45
N ALA A 428 28.41 -3.66 22.31
CA ALA A 428 29.22 -4.60 23.07
C ALA A 428 30.41 -3.86 23.69
N THR A 429 30.58 -3.99 25.02
CA THR A 429 31.69 -3.36 25.75
C THR A 429 32.72 -4.38 26.24
N GLY A 430 32.38 -5.67 26.28
CA GLY A 430 33.29 -6.73 26.70
C GLY A 430 32.61 -8.04 27.12
N THR A 431 33.40 -8.97 27.64
CA THR A 431 32.97 -10.31 28.05
C THR A 431 32.80 -10.49 29.56
N GLY A 432 33.15 -9.49 30.39
CA GLY A 432 33.03 -9.52 31.84
C GLY A 432 31.58 -9.43 32.34
N PRO A 433 31.26 -9.84 33.57
CA PRO A 433 29.88 -10.03 34.04
C PRO A 433 28.99 -8.78 34.00
N ASN A 434 29.61 -7.59 34.06
CA ASN A 434 28.89 -6.32 34.02
C ASN A 434 28.84 -5.68 32.63
N ASP A 435 29.57 -6.20 31.65
CA ASP A 435 29.68 -5.62 30.31
C ASP A 435 28.40 -5.81 29.48
N PHE A 436 28.15 -4.86 28.57
CA PHE A 436 27.17 -5.07 27.51
C PHE A 436 27.70 -6.12 26.52
N LYS A 437 26.88 -7.13 26.21
CA LYS A 437 27.28 -8.31 25.45
C LYS A 437 27.11 -8.18 23.95
N GLY A 438 26.31 -7.22 23.47
CA GLY A 438 25.87 -7.14 22.08
C GLY A 438 24.77 -8.16 21.77
N ASN A 439 24.43 -8.29 20.48
CA ASN A 439 23.47 -9.25 19.93
C ASN A 439 22.05 -9.19 20.51
N TYR A 440 21.67 -8.10 21.18
CA TYR A 440 20.34 -7.92 21.73
C TYR A 440 19.27 -7.95 20.64
N GLY A 441 19.53 -7.31 19.49
CA GLY A 441 18.64 -7.38 18.32
C GLY A 441 18.45 -8.80 17.77
N ILE A 442 19.51 -9.62 17.73
CA ILE A 442 19.43 -11.04 17.31
C ILE A 442 18.59 -11.85 18.31
N LEU A 443 18.74 -11.58 19.60
CA LEU A 443 17.95 -12.21 20.65
C LEU A 443 16.48 -11.81 20.60
N ASP A 444 16.18 -10.56 20.26
CA ASP A 444 14.81 -10.09 20.03
C ASP A 444 14.15 -10.88 18.90
N GLN A 445 14.86 -11.05 17.77
CA GLN A 445 14.39 -11.86 16.64
C GLN A 445 14.12 -13.31 17.07
N ARG A 446 15.03 -13.94 17.82
CA ARG A 446 14.84 -15.32 18.31
C ARG A 446 13.62 -15.43 19.22
N LEU A 447 13.40 -14.46 20.12
CA LEU A 447 12.24 -14.44 20.99
C LEU A 447 10.94 -14.24 20.19
N ALA A 448 10.93 -13.35 19.20
CA ALA A 448 9.79 -13.15 18.30
C ALA A 448 9.46 -14.43 17.52
N ILE A 449 10.47 -15.11 16.95
CA ILE A 449 10.30 -16.39 16.24
C ILE A 449 9.73 -17.47 17.19
N ALA A 450 10.25 -17.56 18.41
CA ALA A 450 9.74 -18.49 19.41
C ALA A 450 8.30 -18.18 19.84
N TRP A 451 7.97 -16.88 19.98
CA TRP A 451 6.62 -16.42 20.24
C TRP A 451 5.68 -16.82 19.09
N ILE A 452 6.05 -16.56 17.84
CA ILE A 452 5.25 -16.89 16.67
C ILE A 452 4.97 -18.40 16.63
N LYS A 453 6.01 -19.23 16.74
CA LYS A 453 5.86 -20.70 16.76
C LYS A 453 4.89 -21.19 17.84
N SER A 454 4.79 -20.47 18.96
CA SER A 454 3.99 -20.89 20.11
C SER A 454 2.57 -20.32 20.13
N ASN A 455 2.17 -19.50 19.15
CA ASN A 455 0.91 -18.74 19.20
C ASN A 455 0.23 -18.53 17.84
N ILE A 456 0.89 -18.82 16.71
CA ILE A 456 0.37 -18.43 15.40
C ILE A 456 -0.85 -19.23 14.94
N ASP A 457 -1.11 -20.38 15.56
CA ASP A 457 -2.31 -21.19 15.37
C ASP A 457 -3.59 -20.44 15.73
N ALA A 458 -3.57 -19.59 16.76
CA ALA A 458 -4.68 -18.71 17.12
C ALA A 458 -5.07 -17.74 16.00
N PHE A 459 -4.12 -17.39 15.12
CA PHE A 459 -4.33 -16.50 13.97
C PHE A 459 -4.57 -17.28 12.67
N GLY A 460 -4.61 -18.62 12.72
CA GLY A 460 -4.83 -19.50 11.57
C GLY A 460 -3.55 -19.95 10.85
N GLY A 461 -2.36 -19.71 11.41
CA GLY A 461 -1.09 -20.18 10.87
C GLY A 461 -0.66 -21.53 11.44
N ASP A 462 0.08 -22.32 10.65
CA ASP A 462 0.62 -23.62 11.04
C ASP A 462 2.01 -23.45 11.67
N PRO A 463 2.19 -23.69 12.97
CA PRO A 463 3.48 -23.55 13.66
C PRO A 463 4.54 -24.57 13.21
N ASN A 464 4.16 -25.55 12.40
CA ASN A 464 5.05 -26.55 11.80
C ASN A 464 5.44 -26.21 10.35
N GLN A 465 4.80 -25.21 9.73
CA GLN A 465 5.09 -24.76 8.37
C GLN A 465 5.57 -23.31 8.33
N ILE A 466 6.63 -23.02 9.08
CA ILE A 466 7.24 -21.69 9.18
C ILE A 466 8.38 -21.56 8.16
N THR A 467 8.33 -20.53 7.33
CA THR A 467 9.43 -20.09 6.46
C THR A 467 10.00 -18.79 6.98
N LEU A 468 11.31 -18.76 7.26
CA LEU A 468 11.99 -17.53 7.66
C LEU A 468 12.52 -16.81 6.41
N PHE A 469 12.28 -15.52 6.29
CA PHE A 469 12.83 -14.74 5.19
C PHE A 469 13.20 -13.33 5.61
N GLY A 470 14.10 -12.71 4.86
CA GLY A 470 14.52 -11.35 5.12
C GLY A 470 15.31 -10.81 3.94
N GLN A 471 15.45 -9.49 3.94
CA GLN A 471 16.17 -8.73 2.92
C GLN A 471 17.32 -7.94 3.58
N SER A 472 18.47 -7.80 2.91
CA SER A 472 19.62 -7.03 3.42
C SER A 472 20.13 -7.55 4.79
N ALA A 473 20.29 -6.68 5.79
CA ALA A 473 20.59 -7.06 7.18
C ALA A 473 19.60 -8.09 7.78
N GLY A 474 18.34 -8.08 7.33
CA GLY A 474 17.35 -9.10 7.66
C GLY A 474 17.64 -10.44 6.98
N ALA A 475 18.25 -10.43 5.80
CA ALA A 475 18.75 -11.62 5.12
C ALA A 475 20.03 -12.16 5.79
N GLN A 476 20.93 -11.30 6.28
CA GLN A 476 22.05 -11.73 7.14
C GLN A 476 21.54 -12.35 8.44
N SER A 477 20.52 -11.75 9.06
CA SER A 477 19.85 -12.31 10.24
C SER A 477 19.24 -13.68 9.94
N THR A 478 18.54 -13.80 8.81
CA THR A 478 17.97 -15.07 8.33
C THR A 478 19.06 -16.10 8.06
N ALA A 479 20.15 -15.71 7.42
CA ALA A 479 21.32 -16.55 7.15
C ALA A 479 21.95 -17.05 8.46
N LEU A 480 22.09 -16.19 9.47
CA LEU A 480 22.61 -16.53 10.79
C LEU A 480 21.72 -17.56 11.48
N HIS A 481 20.41 -17.34 11.57
CA HIS A 481 19.48 -18.32 12.14
C HIS A 481 19.48 -19.63 11.34
N TYR A 482 19.64 -19.55 10.02
CA TYR A 482 19.70 -20.70 9.12
C TYR A 482 20.93 -21.59 9.33
N VAL A 483 22.10 -21.01 9.64
CA VAL A 483 23.34 -21.76 9.90
C VAL A 483 23.55 -22.10 11.38
N THR A 484 22.62 -21.75 12.27
CA THR A 484 22.73 -22.06 13.70
C THR A 484 21.86 -23.26 14.08
N SER A 485 22.45 -24.23 14.79
CA SER A 485 21.83 -25.53 15.08
C SER A 485 20.61 -25.46 16.00
N ASP A 486 20.63 -24.58 17.01
CA ASP A 486 19.54 -24.41 17.99
C ASP A 486 18.27 -23.80 17.37
N MET A 487 18.42 -23.08 16.26
CA MET A 487 17.32 -22.47 15.52
C MET A 487 16.61 -23.42 14.55
N GLN A 488 17.18 -24.58 14.22
CA GLN A 488 16.66 -25.50 13.19
C GLN A 488 15.28 -26.09 13.46
N SER A 489 14.83 -26.05 14.72
CA SER A 489 13.50 -26.53 15.12
C SER A 489 12.39 -25.49 14.93
N PHE A 490 12.75 -24.23 14.63
CA PHE A 490 11.80 -23.12 14.58
C PHE A 490 11.21 -22.87 13.20
N PHE A 491 11.87 -23.32 12.13
CA PHE A 491 11.42 -23.12 10.75
C PHE A 491 11.71 -24.37 9.90
N GLN A 492 10.98 -24.51 8.79
CA GLN A 492 11.14 -25.63 7.84
C GLN A 492 11.92 -25.26 6.59
N ALA A 493 12.00 -23.96 6.27
CA ALA A 493 12.63 -23.43 5.07
C ALA A 493 13.10 -21.97 5.30
N ALA A 494 14.05 -21.51 4.49
CA ALA A 494 14.52 -20.12 4.52
C ALA A 494 14.56 -19.48 3.12
N ILE A 495 14.47 -18.16 3.07
CA ILE A 495 14.68 -17.32 1.88
C ILE A 495 15.63 -16.17 2.26
N ILE A 496 16.78 -16.07 1.60
CA ILE A 496 17.82 -15.07 1.88
C ILE A 496 17.91 -14.11 0.68
N GLN A 497 17.36 -12.91 0.82
CA GLN A 497 17.28 -11.92 -0.25
C GLN A 497 18.37 -10.85 -0.09
N SER A 498 19.31 -10.76 -1.02
CA SER A 498 20.29 -9.67 -1.07
C SER A 498 21.08 -9.49 0.22
N SER A 499 21.55 -10.60 0.81
CA SER A 499 22.35 -10.55 2.03
C SER A 499 23.74 -9.95 1.75
N PRO A 500 24.19 -8.91 2.49
CA PRO A 500 25.58 -8.43 2.42
C PRO A 500 26.55 -9.43 3.09
N MET A 501 26.75 -10.58 2.47
CA MET A 501 27.44 -11.74 3.07
C MET A 501 28.93 -11.55 3.30
N ALA A 502 29.58 -10.66 2.53
CA ALA A 502 31.00 -10.36 2.73
C ALA A 502 31.25 -9.34 3.86
N VAL A 503 30.23 -8.66 4.36
CA VAL A 503 30.40 -7.74 5.50
C VAL A 503 30.60 -8.56 6.77
N PRO A 504 31.77 -8.47 7.42
CA PRO A 504 32.09 -9.34 8.54
C PRO A 504 31.40 -8.88 9.82
N PHE A 505 30.83 -9.82 10.57
CA PHE A 505 30.44 -9.60 11.96
C PHE A 505 31.65 -9.17 12.80
N ARG A 506 31.40 -8.38 13.84
CA ARG A 506 32.46 -7.80 14.66
C ARG A 506 32.92 -8.79 15.72
N THR A 507 34.20 -8.74 16.06
CA THR A 507 34.72 -9.28 17.33
C THR A 507 34.55 -8.25 18.44
N TYR A 508 34.64 -8.66 19.71
CA TYR A 508 34.67 -7.72 20.83
C TYR A 508 35.80 -6.69 20.72
N ALA A 509 36.95 -7.07 20.18
CA ALA A 509 38.08 -6.15 19.97
C ALA A 509 37.74 -5.03 18.98
N GLU A 510 37.01 -5.35 17.91
CA GLU A 510 36.58 -4.38 16.90
C GLU A 510 35.47 -3.44 17.41
N TYR A 511 34.80 -3.81 18.50
CA TYR A 511 33.80 -2.97 19.18
C TYR A 511 34.42 -1.92 20.11
N ILE A 512 35.71 -2.00 20.43
CA ILE A 512 36.37 -1.05 21.34
C ILE A 512 36.31 0.38 20.79
N THR A 513 36.74 0.61 19.55
CA THR A 513 36.76 1.93 18.93
C THR A 513 35.38 2.61 18.87
N PRO A 514 34.33 1.99 18.30
CA PRO A 514 33.01 2.63 18.28
C PRO A 514 32.44 2.86 19.68
N THR A 515 32.76 2.00 20.66
CA THR A 515 32.33 2.18 22.06
C THR A 515 33.02 3.37 22.72
N VAL A 516 34.33 3.56 22.50
CA VAL A 516 35.07 4.72 23.03
C VAL A 516 34.49 6.02 22.46
N LEU A 517 34.30 6.08 21.14
CA LEU A 517 33.72 7.26 20.49
C LEU A 517 32.29 7.53 20.97
N LEU A 518 31.49 6.48 21.16
CA LEU A 518 30.15 6.62 21.73
C LEU A 518 30.18 7.18 23.15
N ALA A 519 31.08 6.69 24.00
CA ALA A 519 31.27 7.21 25.35
C ALA A 519 31.60 8.71 25.33
N GLU A 520 32.53 9.12 24.48
CA GLU A 520 32.91 10.53 24.30
C GLU A 520 31.72 11.38 23.87
N LYS A 521 30.92 10.92 22.90
CA LYS A 521 29.73 11.64 22.43
C LYS A 521 28.61 11.73 23.45
N LEU A 522 28.52 10.76 24.35
CA LEU A 522 27.57 10.77 25.48
C LEU A 522 28.11 11.48 26.73
N ASN A 523 29.34 12.01 26.69
CA ASN A 523 30.05 12.53 27.87
C ASN A 523 30.14 11.51 29.02
N CYS A 524 30.30 10.23 28.67
CA CYS A 524 30.50 9.12 29.58
C CYS A 524 31.94 8.61 29.53
N THR A 525 32.33 7.80 30.52
CA THR A 525 33.54 6.97 30.42
C THR A 525 33.15 5.56 30.00
N VAL A 526 34.00 4.86 29.24
CA VAL A 526 33.71 3.51 28.70
C VAL A 526 33.31 2.50 29.78
N GLY A 527 33.86 2.63 31.00
CA GLY A 527 33.53 1.76 32.12
C GLY A 527 32.28 2.16 32.92
N ASP A 528 31.69 3.33 32.67
CA ASP A 528 30.50 3.82 33.38
C ASP A 528 29.22 3.47 32.60
N LEU A 529 28.84 2.19 32.66
CA LEU A 529 27.66 1.66 31.98
C LEU A 529 26.34 2.27 32.49
N GLU A 530 26.32 2.77 33.72
CA GLU A 530 25.18 3.51 34.27
C GLU A 530 25.05 4.90 33.68
N CYS A 531 26.16 5.56 33.30
CA CYS A 531 26.11 6.78 32.48
C CYS A 531 25.44 6.51 31.13
N PHE A 532 25.80 5.41 30.45
CA PHE A 532 25.17 5.02 29.19
C PHE A 532 23.67 4.76 29.35
N ARG A 533 23.26 4.07 30.43
CA ARG A 533 21.83 3.78 30.71
C ARG A 533 21.03 5.03 31.08
N ARG A 534 21.67 6.06 31.64
CA ARG A 534 20.99 7.33 31.99
C ARG A 534 20.73 8.23 30.79
N ALA A 535 21.48 8.08 29.69
CA ALA A 535 21.26 8.86 28.48
C ALA A 535 19.85 8.62 27.90
N SER A 536 19.24 9.64 27.30
CA SER A 536 18.01 9.44 26.55
C SER A 536 18.29 8.63 25.27
N TYR A 537 17.29 7.94 24.72
CA TYR A 537 17.51 7.24 23.45
C TYR A 537 17.81 8.23 22.30
N GLN A 538 17.29 9.46 22.35
CA GLN A 538 17.59 10.51 21.39
C GLN A 538 19.06 10.91 21.42
N ASP A 539 19.64 11.06 22.62
CA ASP A 539 21.07 11.35 22.78
C ASP A 539 21.90 10.17 22.28
N ILE A 540 21.49 8.93 22.56
CA ILE A 540 22.15 7.71 22.08
C ILE A 540 22.13 7.65 20.55
N VAL A 541 20.98 7.89 19.91
CA VAL A 541 20.85 7.90 18.44
C VAL A 541 21.65 9.04 17.82
N THR A 542 21.67 10.21 18.45
CA THR A 542 22.48 11.34 17.97
C THR A 542 23.99 11.04 18.08
N ALA A 543 24.41 10.46 19.21
CA ALA A 543 25.77 10.00 19.41
C ALA A 543 26.14 8.90 18.41
N GLN A 544 25.24 7.95 18.15
CA GLN A 544 25.40 6.92 17.13
C GLN A 544 25.66 7.54 15.75
N THR A 545 24.85 8.50 15.30
CA THR A 545 25.06 9.17 14.01
C THR A 545 26.41 9.88 13.93
N ALA A 546 26.82 10.54 15.02
CA ALA A 546 28.14 11.15 15.10
C ALA A 546 29.27 10.10 15.04
N VAL A 547 29.11 8.95 15.70
CA VAL A 547 30.07 7.84 15.66
C VAL A 547 30.14 7.21 14.27
N ASN A 548 29.00 6.98 13.60
CA ASN A 548 28.93 6.42 12.26
C ASN A 548 29.83 7.20 11.26
N SER A 549 29.86 8.53 11.36
CA SER A 549 30.71 9.38 10.50
C SER A 549 32.19 9.42 10.91
N MET A 550 32.54 8.95 12.11
CA MET A 550 33.90 8.99 12.68
C MET A 550 34.60 7.65 12.69
N VAL A 551 33.86 6.53 12.64
CA VAL A 551 34.44 5.18 12.63
C VAL A 551 35.21 4.99 11.32
N THR A 552 36.49 5.32 11.38
CA THR A 552 37.48 5.05 10.35
C THR A 552 38.19 3.77 10.77
N SER A 553 37.67 2.63 10.30
CA SER A 553 38.26 1.32 10.55
C SER A 553 39.17 0.93 9.38
N MET A 554 40.28 0.22 9.64
CA MET A 554 41.10 -0.37 8.55
C MET A 554 40.31 -1.39 7.71
N LYS A 555 39.16 -1.86 8.23
CA LYS A 555 38.16 -2.63 7.47
C LYS A 555 37.08 -1.66 7.01
N ALA A 556 37.28 -1.05 5.84
CA ALA A 556 36.37 -0.04 5.30
C ALA A 556 34.90 -0.52 5.14
N LEU A 557 34.68 -1.83 4.95
CA LEU A 557 33.33 -2.42 4.93
C LEU A 557 32.54 -2.23 6.22
N ILE A 558 33.21 -2.03 7.36
CA ILE A 558 32.55 -1.77 8.64
C ILE A 558 31.84 -0.39 8.64
N PHE A 559 32.16 0.50 7.69
CA PHE A 559 31.38 1.72 7.45
C PHE A 559 29.99 1.42 6.86
N PHE A 560 29.85 0.33 6.10
CA PHE A 560 28.60 -0.07 5.47
C PHE A 560 27.54 -0.46 6.52
N GLU A 561 27.96 -1.17 7.57
CA GLU A 561 27.12 -1.59 8.70
C GLU A 561 27.86 -1.38 10.03
N PRO A 562 27.77 -0.17 10.64
CA PRO A 562 28.64 0.18 11.77
C PRO A 562 28.29 -0.56 13.07
N TRP A 563 27.05 -1.03 13.24
CA TRP A 563 26.58 -1.75 14.43
C TRP A 563 26.06 -3.13 14.03
N LEU A 564 26.98 -4.09 14.00
CA LEU A 564 26.75 -5.46 13.55
C LEU A 564 26.62 -6.45 14.70
N PRO A 565 26.10 -7.66 14.46
CA PRO A 565 26.27 -8.78 15.39
C PRO A 565 27.74 -8.93 15.81
N VAL A 566 27.94 -9.27 17.09
CA VAL A 566 29.24 -9.57 17.66
C VAL A 566 29.44 -11.08 17.74
N ILE A 567 30.61 -11.58 17.34
CA ILE A 567 30.98 -12.99 17.50
C ILE A 567 31.24 -13.24 18.98
N ASP A 568 30.24 -13.78 19.65
CA ASP A 568 30.26 -14.10 21.08
C ASP A 568 30.50 -15.59 21.35
N ASN A 569 30.51 -16.42 20.30
CA ASN A 569 30.61 -17.88 20.35
C ASN A 569 29.48 -18.60 21.11
N THR A 570 28.38 -17.89 21.40
CA THR A 570 27.20 -18.43 22.10
C THR A 570 25.95 -18.39 21.23
N ILE A 571 25.69 -17.25 20.58
CA ILE A 571 24.55 -17.00 19.70
C ILE A 571 25.07 -16.78 18.27
N VAL A 572 26.21 -16.10 18.15
CA VAL A 572 26.92 -15.85 16.89
C VAL A 572 28.27 -16.55 16.95
N HIS A 573 28.37 -17.68 16.27
CA HIS A 573 29.53 -18.59 16.38
C HIS A 573 30.67 -18.30 15.40
N GLY A 574 30.55 -17.29 14.54
CA GLY A 574 31.55 -16.96 13.54
C GLY A 574 30.99 -16.11 12.40
N GLN A 575 31.77 -16.00 11.32
CA GLN A 575 31.36 -15.32 10.09
C GLN A 575 30.42 -16.19 9.26
N LEU A 576 29.45 -15.59 8.57
CA LEU A 576 28.42 -16.33 7.83
C LEU A 576 29.00 -17.30 6.79
N LEU A 577 30.00 -16.86 6.01
CA LEU A 577 30.65 -17.68 4.98
C LEU A 577 31.40 -18.88 5.56
N ASP A 578 32.01 -18.71 6.74
CA ASP A 578 32.69 -19.81 7.45
C ASP A 578 31.67 -20.79 8.04
N LEU A 579 30.59 -20.27 8.63
CA LEU A 579 29.54 -21.06 9.27
C LEU A 579 28.79 -21.94 8.26
N VAL A 580 28.40 -21.40 7.10
CA VAL A 580 27.73 -22.20 6.07
C VAL A 580 28.66 -23.24 5.45
N THR A 581 29.95 -22.92 5.32
CA THR A 581 30.95 -23.82 4.74
C THR A 581 31.21 -25.01 5.65
N ASN A 582 31.26 -24.77 6.96
CA ASN A 582 31.62 -25.74 7.99
C ASN A 582 30.40 -26.27 8.77
N VAL A 583 29.19 -26.10 8.24
CA VAL A 583 27.97 -26.56 8.91
C VAL A 583 28.01 -28.06 9.17
N SER A 584 27.71 -28.46 10.41
CA SER A 584 27.82 -29.85 10.88
C SER A 584 26.50 -30.61 10.88
N PHE A 585 25.42 -30.00 10.43
CA PHE A 585 24.07 -30.56 10.40
C PHE A 585 23.42 -30.35 9.02
N PRO A 586 22.40 -31.17 8.66
CA PRO A 586 21.70 -31.01 7.39
C PRO A 586 20.95 -29.68 7.34
N LEU A 587 21.30 -28.86 6.35
CA LEU A 587 20.62 -27.60 6.08
C LEU A 587 19.22 -27.83 5.50
N LYS A 588 18.28 -26.92 5.83
CA LYS A 588 16.92 -26.92 5.28
C LYS A 588 16.92 -26.50 3.80
N PRO A 589 15.81 -26.67 3.07
CA PRO A 589 15.66 -26.05 1.75
C PRO A 589 15.91 -24.53 1.81
N LEU A 590 16.42 -23.97 0.71
CA LEU A 590 16.75 -22.55 0.60
C LEU A 590 16.26 -21.92 -0.72
N ILE A 591 15.79 -20.67 -0.67
CA ILE A 591 15.84 -19.72 -1.79
C ILE A 591 16.91 -18.68 -1.46
N THR A 592 17.73 -18.30 -2.44
CA THR A 592 18.64 -17.16 -2.25
C THR A 592 18.88 -16.42 -3.56
N GLY A 593 19.22 -15.13 -3.49
CA GLY A 593 19.47 -14.35 -4.69
C GLY A 593 19.75 -12.90 -4.39
N THR A 594 19.96 -12.13 -5.46
CA THR A 594 20.31 -10.71 -5.42
C THR A 594 19.55 -9.94 -6.48
N LEU A 595 19.62 -8.62 -6.44
CA LEU A 595 19.30 -7.76 -7.57
C LEU A 595 20.52 -7.61 -8.49
N THR A 596 20.32 -7.06 -9.69
CA THR A 596 21.42 -6.86 -10.64
C THR A 596 22.38 -5.73 -10.24
N GLU A 597 21.91 -4.73 -9.49
CA GLU A 597 22.64 -3.48 -9.22
C GLU A 597 22.57 -3.07 -7.75
N GLU A 598 22.77 -4.04 -6.86
CA GLU A 598 22.71 -3.91 -5.40
C GLU A 598 23.39 -2.66 -4.85
N ALA A 599 24.63 -2.38 -5.27
CA ALA A 599 25.40 -1.30 -4.66
C ALA A 599 25.22 0.06 -5.33
N LEU A 600 24.40 0.18 -6.37
CA LEU A 600 24.32 1.41 -7.17
C LEU A 600 23.85 2.61 -6.36
N GLY A 601 22.72 2.47 -5.65
CA GLY A 601 22.18 3.51 -4.77
C GLY A 601 23.16 3.87 -3.65
N PHE A 602 23.71 2.87 -2.95
CA PHE A 602 24.66 3.10 -1.85
C PHE A 602 25.89 3.91 -2.28
N ILE A 603 26.46 3.64 -3.46
CA ILE A 603 27.63 4.37 -3.96
C ILE A 603 27.28 5.82 -4.30
N HIS A 604 26.10 6.07 -4.86
CA HIS A 604 25.65 7.43 -5.17
C HIS A 604 25.24 8.23 -3.94
N ASP A 605 24.73 7.56 -2.90
CA ASP A 605 24.41 8.19 -1.62
C ASP A 605 25.68 8.58 -0.85
N ILE A 606 26.75 7.78 -0.95
CA ILE A 606 28.07 8.13 -0.39
C ILE A 606 28.72 9.27 -1.18
N TRP A 607 28.67 9.20 -2.52
CA TRP A 607 29.28 10.19 -3.42
C TRP A 607 28.22 10.85 -4.32
N SER A 608 27.72 12.00 -3.88
CA SER A 608 26.77 12.82 -4.64
C SER A 608 27.36 13.43 -5.92
N THR A 609 28.69 13.52 -6.01
CA THR A 609 29.43 14.01 -7.20
C THR A 609 30.21 12.89 -7.88
N PRO A 610 30.51 13.00 -9.19
CA PRO A 610 31.34 12.04 -9.91
C PRO A 610 32.65 11.68 -9.19
N VAL A 611 32.98 10.39 -9.17
CA VAL A 611 34.21 9.88 -8.59
C VAL A 611 35.29 9.81 -9.67
N SER A 612 36.46 10.40 -9.41
CA SER A 612 37.59 10.34 -10.36
C SER A 612 38.34 9.00 -10.31
N PRO A 613 39.08 8.62 -11.37
CA PRO A 613 39.97 7.45 -11.35
C PRO A 613 40.95 7.41 -10.18
N LYS A 614 41.44 8.58 -9.74
CA LYS A 614 42.34 8.68 -8.59
C LYS A 614 41.65 8.25 -7.30
N ILE A 615 40.43 8.75 -7.06
CA ILE A 615 39.65 8.41 -5.86
C ILE A 615 39.27 6.93 -5.88
N TYR A 616 38.90 6.38 -7.04
CA TYR A 616 38.66 4.94 -7.21
C TYR A 616 39.84 4.10 -6.73
N VAL A 617 41.07 4.45 -7.15
CA VAL A 617 42.30 3.75 -6.74
C VAL A 617 42.54 3.90 -5.23
N GLU A 618 42.37 5.11 -4.67
CA GLU A 618 42.55 5.34 -3.23
C GLU A 618 41.58 4.53 -2.40
N VAL A 619 40.29 4.54 -2.75
CA VAL A 619 39.24 3.75 -2.09
C VAL A 619 39.53 2.25 -2.21
N GLY A 620 39.93 1.80 -3.40
CA GLY A 620 40.29 0.40 -3.64
C GLY A 620 41.45 -0.08 -2.76
N ILE A 621 42.50 0.72 -2.61
CA ILE A 621 43.64 0.40 -1.74
C ILE A 621 43.19 0.35 -0.26
N VAL A 622 42.33 1.27 0.16
CA VAL A 622 41.82 1.31 1.54
C VAL A 622 40.93 0.10 1.86
N ILE A 623 40.07 -0.33 0.93
CA ILE A 623 39.16 -1.45 1.14
C ILE A 623 39.90 -2.80 1.03
N PHE A 624 40.68 -2.98 -0.03
CA PHE A 624 41.22 -4.29 -0.41
C PHE A 624 42.71 -4.47 -0.08
N GLY A 625 43.40 -3.42 0.38
CA GLY A 625 44.83 -3.46 0.68
C GLY A 625 45.64 -3.95 -0.52
N THR A 626 46.54 -4.91 -0.28
CA THR A 626 47.39 -5.48 -1.33
C THR A 626 46.62 -6.29 -2.38
N LYS A 627 45.40 -6.76 -2.07
CA LYS A 627 44.55 -7.47 -3.04
C LYS A 627 44.12 -6.54 -4.18
N PHE A 628 44.11 -5.22 -3.94
CA PHE A 628 43.70 -4.25 -4.95
C PHE A 628 44.55 -4.30 -6.23
N LEU A 629 45.81 -4.74 -6.15
CA LEU A 629 46.66 -4.91 -7.34
C LEU A 629 46.06 -5.89 -8.35
N LYS A 630 45.46 -6.99 -7.89
CA LYS A 630 44.74 -7.94 -8.76
C LYS A 630 43.39 -7.36 -9.21
N ILE A 631 42.71 -6.62 -8.34
CA ILE A 631 41.38 -6.06 -8.62
C ILE A 631 41.47 -4.97 -9.69
N VAL A 632 42.44 -4.06 -9.61
CA VAL A 632 42.60 -2.98 -10.59
C VAL A 632 43.03 -3.49 -11.97
N GLU A 633 43.71 -4.64 -12.04
CA GLU A 633 44.02 -5.31 -13.31
C GLU A 633 42.76 -5.86 -13.97
N ARG A 634 41.87 -6.46 -13.17
CA ARG A 634 40.60 -7.03 -13.64
C ARG A 634 39.54 -5.96 -13.93
N TYR A 635 39.51 -4.90 -13.13
CA TYR A 635 38.55 -3.79 -13.15
C TYR A 635 39.33 -2.45 -13.23
N PRO A 636 39.95 -2.13 -14.38
CA PRO A 636 40.68 -0.88 -14.53
C PRO A 636 39.71 0.32 -14.55
N PRO A 637 40.14 1.51 -14.10
CA PRO A 637 39.32 2.72 -14.22
C PRO A 637 38.89 2.99 -15.66
N GLU A 638 37.65 3.40 -15.85
CA GLU A 638 37.07 3.67 -17.16
C GLU A 638 37.34 5.13 -17.60
N GLY A 639 38.35 5.31 -18.44
CA GLY A 639 38.72 6.63 -18.97
C GLY A 639 39.02 7.67 -17.88
N SER A 640 38.63 8.92 -18.12
CA SER A 640 38.72 10.01 -17.13
C SER A 640 37.36 10.38 -16.51
N GLY A 641 36.33 9.55 -16.75
CA GLY A 641 34.93 9.82 -16.39
C GLY A 641 34.60 9.46 -14.94
N ASP A 642 33.30 9.47 -14.64
CA ASP A 642 32.74 9.08 -13.35
C ASP A 642 32.92 7.57 -13.09
N GLN A 643 33.58 7.22 -11.98
CA GLN A 643 33.84 5.84 -11.58
C GLN A 643 32.79 5.25 -10.64
N ARG A 644 31.73 5.99 -10.28
CA ARG A 644 30.64 5.46 -9.43
C ARG A 644 30.00 4.18 -9.98
N PRO A 645 29.72 4.03 -11.29
CA PRO A 645 29.21 2.77 -11.84
C PRO A 645 30.18 1.59 -11.66
N LEU A 646 31.50 1.83 -11.82
CA LEU A 646 32.52 0.80 -11.62
C LEU A 646 32.62 0.38 -10.15
N LEU A 647 32.60 1.35 -9.22
CA LEU A 647 32.53 1.07 -7.78
C LEU A 647 31.26 0.29 -7.40
N ALA A 648 30.11 0.67 -7.97
CA ALA A 648 28.85 -0.03 -7.75
C ALA A 648 28.90 -1.47 -8.29
N ARG A 649 29.51 -1.70 -9.45
CA ARG A 649 29.72 -3.05 -9.97
C ARG A 649 30.60 -3.87 -9.03
N LEU A 650 31.74 -3.35 -8.59
CA LEU A 650 32.63 -4.05 -7.65
C LEU A 650 31.90 -4.40 -6.35
N ALA A 651 31.22 -3.43 -5.74
CA ALA A 651 30.51 -3.62 -4.49
C ALA A 651 29.33 -4.59 -4.63
N THR A 652 28.57 -4.52 -5.73
CA THR A 652 27.49 -5.48 -6.03
C THR A 652 28.02 -6.90 -6.09
N GLN A 653 29.14 -7.11 -6.80
CA GLN A 653 29.74 -8.42 -6.95
C GLN A 653 30.33 -8.94 -5.62
N TRP A 654 31.14 -8.13 -4.96
CA TRP A 654 31.92 -8.55 -3.80
C TRP A 654 31.08 -8.64 -2.52
N ILE A 655 30.17 -7.69 -2.28
CA ILE A 655 29.37 -7.65 -1.04
C ILE A 655 28.18 -8.61 -1.10
N PHE A 656 27.52 -8.72 -2.25
CA PHE A 656 26.22 -9.39 -2.40
C PHE A 656 26.25 -10.60 -3.33
N ALA A 657 26.46 -10.39 -4.63
CA ALA A 657 26.16 -11.38 -5.66
C ALA A 657 27.07 -12.61 -5.61
N CYS A 658 28.39 -12.43 -5.55
CA CYS A 658 29.32 -13.55 -5.54
C CYS A 658 29.32 -14.37 -4.25
N PRO A 659 29.31 -13.79 -3.03
CA PRO A 659 29.27 -14.60 -1.81
C PRO A 659 27.96 -15.37 -1.64
N THR A 660 26.85 -14.92 -2.26
CA THR A 660 25.56 -15.63 -2.27
C THR A 660 25.68 -17.06 -2.82
N ARG A 661 26.57 -17.30 -3.79
CA ARG A 661 26.75 -18.64 -4.39
C ARG A 661 27.30 -19.67 -3.40
N VAL A 662 27.97 -19.22 -2.33
CA VAL A 662 28.47 -20.10 -1.26
C VAL A 662 27.30 -20.79 -0.56
N PHE A 663 26.23 -20.07 -0.27
CA PHE A 663 25.01 -20.65 0.29
C PHE A 663 24.28 -21.52 -0.73
N ALA A 664 24.14 -21.04 -1.97
CA ALA A 664 23.44 -21.75 -3.04
C ALA A 664 24.02 -23.14 -3.32
N ARG A 665 25.35 -23.29 -3.19
CA ARG A 665 26.07 -24.56 -3.40
C ARG A 665 25.97 -25.56 -2.25
N LYS A 666 25.49 -25.15 -1.05
CA LYS A 666 25.53 -26.02 0.15
C LYS A 666 24.29 -26.87 0.38
N THR A 667 23.16 -26.49 -0.18
CA THR A 667 21.91 -27.26 -0.06
C THR A 667 21.15 -27.26 -1.39
N ALA A 668 20.09 -28.04 -1.46
CA ALA A 668 19.11 -27.94 -2.54
C ALA A 668 18.49 -26.53 -2.52
N THR A 669 18.95 -25.66 -3.41
CA THR A 669 18.65 -24.22 -3.41
C THR A 669 17.98 -23.80 -4.70
N TYR A 670 17.03 -22.87 -4.63
CA TYR A 670 16.58 -22.11 -5.79
C TYR A 670 17.29 -20.75 -5.80
N SER A 671 18.06 -20.49 -6.85
CA SER A 671 18.76 -19.21 -7.02
C SER A 671 18.00 -18.26 -7.93
N TYR A 672 17.94 -16.98 -7.58
CA TYR A 672 17.37 -15.95 -8.45
C TYR A 672 18.28 -14.74 -8.61
N VAL A 673 18.03 -13.99 -9.68
CA VAL A 673 18.54 -12.64 -9.86
C VAL A 673 17.36 -11.76 -10.27
N PHE A 674 17.16 -10.65 -9.59
CA PHE A 674 16.10 -9.69 -9.90
C PHE A 674 16.67 -8.54 -10.73
N GLY A 675 16.20 -8.37 -11.96
CA GLY A 675 16.68 -7.33 -12.89
C GLY A 675 15.54 -6.65 -13.63
N TYR A 676 14.36 -6.60 -13.02
CA TYR A 676 13.22 -5.85 -13.52
C TYR A 676 13.16 -4.49 -12.82
N PRO A 677 13.56 -3.39 -13.49
CA PRO A 677 13.55 -2.07 -12.87
C PRO A 677 12.11 -1.60 -12.68
N LEU A 678 11.85 -0.96 -11.54
CA LEU A 678 10.55 -0.34 -11.27
C LEU A 678 10.27 0.75 -12.30
N GLN A 679 9.14 0.63 -13.02
CA GLN A 679 8.79 1.56 -14.09
C GLN A 679 8.19 2.88 -13.59
N THR A 680 7.76 2.91 -12.32
CA THR A 680 7.23 4.11 -11.66
C THR A 680 8.32 4.80 -10.86
N ASN A 681 8.50 6.12 -11.05
CA ASN A 681 9.36 6.92 -10.18
C ASN A 681 8.80 6.91 -8.75
N GLY A 682 9.45 6.16 -7.86
CA GLY A 682 9.28 6.34 -6.42
C GLY A 682 8.94 5.06 -5.68
N THR A 683 9.96 4.51 -5.02
CA THR A 683 9.82 3.75 -3.77
C THR A 683 11.10 3.80 -2.96
N PHE A 684 12.26 3.92 -3.60
CA PHE A 684 13.51 4.29 -2.94
C PHE A 684 14.17 5.32 -3.86
N ASN A 685 13.95 6.61 -3.59
CA ASN A 685 14.58 7.68 -4.37
C ASN A 685 16.07 7.81 -3.97
N SER A 686 16.81 6.69 -3.99
CA SER A 686 18.25 6.69 -3.86
C SER A 686 18.85 7.21 -5.16
N SER A 687 19.85 8.07 -5.02
CA SER A 687 20.45 8.72 -6.18
C SER A 687 21.00 7.66 -7.15
N GLY A 688 20.78 7.84 -8.46
CA GLY A 688 21.28 6.92 -9.48
C GLY A 688 20.49 5.63 -9.70
N CYS A 689 19.34 5.43 -9.05
CA CYS A 689 18.52 4.21 -9.21
C CYS A 689 17.39 4.32 -10.26
N GLU A 690 17.22 5.48 -10.91
CA GLU A 690 16.20 5.65 -11.95
C GLU A 690 16.48 4.75 -13.16
N GLY A 691 15.55 3.84 -13.48
CA GLY A 691 15.70 2.86 -14.57
C GLY A 691 16.64 1.69 -14.25
N HIS A 692 17.12 1.59 -13.02
CA HIS A 692 18.00 0.54 -12.52
C HIS A 692 17.28 -0.39 -11.54
N THR A 693 17.91 -1.50 -11.17
CA THR A 693 17.35 -2.46 -10.20
C THR A 693 18.22 -2.49 -8.95
N CYS A 694 17.92 -1.57 -8.03
CA CYS A 694 18.69 -1.27 -6.83
C CYS A 694 18.27 -2.09 -5.61
N HIS A 695 19.11 -2.06 -4.58
CA HIS A 695 18.91 -2.82 -3.35
C HIS A 695 17.53 -2.66 -2.72
N GLY A 696 16.77 -3.75 -2.62
CA GLY A 696 15.45 -3.78 -1.97
C GLY A 696 14.27 -3.47 -2.90
N ASP A 697 14.52 -3.13 -4.18
CA ASP A 697 13.44 -2.83 -5.14
C ASP A 697 12.48 -4.00 -5.34
N GLU A 698 12.92 -5.25 -5.12
CA GLU A 698 12.06 -6.42 -5.28
C GLU A 698 10.96 -6.51 -4.20
N LEU A 699 11.14 -5.85 -3.06
CA LEU A 699 10.16 -5.85 -1.96
C LEU A 699 8.85 -5.16 -2.37
N VAL A 700 8.95 -4.15 -3.23
CA VAL A 700 7.82 -3.41 -3.81
C VAL A 700 6.90 -4.36 -4.58
N PHE A 701 7.51 -5.25 -5.35
CA PHE A 701 6.80 -6.28 -6.12
C PHE A 701 6.34 -7.44 -5.24
N LEU A 702 7.10 -7.81 -4.20
CA LEU A 702 6.80 -8.96 -3.37
C LEU A 702 5.54 -8.74 -2.52
N PHE A 703 5.48 -7.64 -1.76
CA PHE A 703 4.37 -7.40 -0.84
C PHE A 703 3.20 -6.66 -1.49
N GLU A 704 3.50 -5.86 -2.52
CA GLU A 704 2.53 -5.03 -3.21
C GLU A 704 1.64 -4.24 -2.25
N ALA A 705 2.30 -3.54 -1.33
CA ALA A 705 1.65 -2.66 -0.40
C ALA A 705 0.79 -1.62 -1.15
N PHE A 706 -0.37 -1.24 -0.59
CA PHE A 706 -1.41 -0.48 -1.29
C PHE A 706 -0.91 0.82 -1.95
N TRP A 707 0.12 1.44 -1.37
CA TRP A 707 0.70 2.71 -1.81
C TRP A 707 1.69 2.58 -2.99
N THR A 708 2.18 1.38 -3.33
CA THR A 708 3.18 1.20 -4.41
C THR A 708 2.62 1.44 -5.81
N ASN A 709 1.29 1.48 -5.95
CA ASN A 709 0.55 1.81 -7.18
C ASN A 709 1.16 1.19 -8.45
N LEU A 710 1.32 -0.14 -8.48
CA LEU A 710 1.78 -0.87 -9.66
C LEU A 710 0.75 -0.69 -10.81
N THR A 711 1.08 0.21 -11.72
CA THR A 711 0.14 0.69 -12.76
C THR A 711 0.21 -0.13 -14.04
N THR A 712 1.35 -0.75 -14.36
CA THR A 712 1.50 -1.50 -15.60
C THR A 712 1.09 -2.97 -15.44
N ASN A 713 0.61 -3.58 -16.53
CA ASN A 713 0.31 -5.02 -16.54
C ASN A 713 1.57 -5.86 -16.28
N THR A 714 2.74 -5.39 -16.74
CA THR A 714 4.02 -6.06 -16.50
C THR A 714 4.43 -6.00 -15.04
N ASP A 715 4.32 -4.85 -14.37
CA ASP A 715 4.62 -4.73 -12.93
C ASP A 715 3.77 -5.73 -12.12
N ARG A 716 2.47 -5.79 -12.41
CA ARG A 716 1.53 -6.72 -11.76
C ARG A 716 1.85 -8.18 -12.06
N TYR A 717 2.27 -8.48 -13.30
CA TYR A 717 2.71 -9.82 -13.68
C TYR A 717 3.96 -10.24 -12.90
N ILE A 718 4.98 -9.37 -12.82
CA ILE A 718 6.21 -9.62 -12.05
C ILE A 718 5.88 -9.79 -10.57
N SER A 719 5.08 -8.89 -9.99
CA SER A 719 4.64 -8.96 -8.59
C SER A 719 3.87 -10.25 -8.27
N THR A 720 2.83 -10.56 -9.03
CA THR A 720 2.02 -11.78 -8.82
C THR A 720 2.88 -13.03 -8.96
N THR A 721 3.81 -13.04 -9.92
CA THR A 721 4.71 -14.18 -10.14
C THR A 721 5.70 -14.35 -9.00
N LEU A 722 6.32 -13.25 -8.54
CA LEU A 722 7.25 -13.25 -7.41
C LEU A 722 6.56 -13.77 -6.14
N ALA A 723 5.40 -13.22 -5.80
CA ALA A 723 4.59 -13.66 -4.67
C ALA A 723 4.17 -15.14 -4.79
N THR A 724 3.85 -15.61 -6.00
CA THR A 724 3.49 -17.01 -6.24
C THR A 724 4.67 -17.95 -5.97
N TYR A 725 5.88 -17.64 -6.44
CA TYR A 725 7.06 -18.47 -6.17
C TYR A 725 7.39 -18.54 -4.68
N TRP A 726 7.38 -17.38 -4.00
CA TRP A 726 7.69 -17.30 -2.57
C TRP A 726 6.70 -18.12 -1.74
N THR A 727 5.42 -18.06 -2.08
CA THR A 727 4.37 -18.72 -1.30
C THR A 727 4.18 -20.18 -1.68
N ASN A 728 4.42 -20.57 -2.94
CA ASN A 728 4.57 -21.97 -3.33
C ASN A 728 5.68 -22.65 -2.51
N TYR A 729 6.82 -21.97 -2.41
CA TYR A 729 7.93 -22.45 -1.61
C TYR A 729 7.58 -22.55 -0.12
N ALA A 730 6.89 -21.56 0.45
CA ALA A 730 6.42 -21.65 1.83
C ALA A 730 5.45 -22.82 2.07
N LYS A 731 4.59 -23.14 1.09
CA LYS A 731 3.60 -24.23 1.14
C LYS A 731 4.22 -25.62 0.98
N SER A 732 5.19 -25.78 0.08
CA SER A 732 5.61 -27.11 -0.39
C SER A 732 7.12 -27.37 -0.32
N LYS A 733 7.94 -26.33 -0.08
CA LYS A 733 9.39 -26.29 -0.29
C LYS A 733 9.80 -26.50 -1.76
N ASP A 734 8.87 -26.27 -2.67
CA ASP A 734 9.05 -26.26 -4.11
C ASP A 734 8.42 -24.99 -4.70
N THR A 735 9.19 -24.20 -5.43
CA THR A 735 8.71 -22.97 -6.06
C THR A 735 7.68 -23.24 -7.16
N ASN A 736 7.67 -24.46 -7.74
CA ASN A 736 6.85 -24.80 -8.90
C ASN A 736 5.44 -25.31 -8.55
N GLN A 737 5.12 -25.47 -7.27
CA GLN A 737 3.87 -26.07 -6.77
C GLN A 737 3.48 -25.48 -5.41
N PRO A 738 2.18 -25.45 -5.05
CA PRO A 738 1.05 -26.05 -5.75
C PRO A 738 0.34 -25.14 -6.76
N VAL A 739 0.60 -23.83 -6.73
CA VAL A 739 -0.03 -22.88 -7.65
C VAL A 739 0.73 -22.87 -8.98
N GLN A 740 -0.01 -22.81 -10.08
CA GLN A 740 0.58 -22.77 -11.41
C GLN A 740 1.50 -21.55 -11.56
N ILE A 741 2.65 -21.80 -12.15
CA ILE A 741 3.72 -20.83 -12.39
C ILE A 741 3.96 -20.67 -13.89
N PRO A 742 4.40 -19.48 -14.34
CA PRO A 742 4.62 -19.21 -15.77
C PRO A 742 5.89 -19.87 -16.32
N LEU A 743 6.89 -20.15 -15.47
CA LEU A 743 8.17 -20.71 -15.89
C LEU A 743 8.73 -21.66 -14.83
N VAL A 744 9.03 -22.91 -15.18
CA VAL A 744 9.60 -23.85 -14.21
C VAL A 744 10.96 -23.34 -13.74
N TRP A 745 11.09 -23.15 -12.43
CA TRP A 745 12.33 -22.75 -11.77
C TRP A 745 13.07 -24.01 -11.27
N PRO A 746 14.20 -24.39 -11.89
CA PRO A 746 14.99 -25.53 -11.45
C PRO A 746 15.81 -25.20 -10.19
N LYS A 747 16.13 -26.23 -9.40
CA LYS A 747 17.10 -26.12 -8.30
C LYS A 747 18.53 -26.07 -8.84
N VAL A 748 19.40 -25.38 -8.13
CA VAL A 748 20.85 -25.43 -8.33
C VAL A 748 21.34 -26.86 -8.12
N THR A 749 22.21 -27.32 -9.03
CA THR A 749 22.87 -28.62 -8.95
C THR A 749 24.38 -28.44 -9.02
N ASN A 750 25.14 -29.46 -8.62
CA ASN A 750 26.61 -29.44 -8.74
C ASN A 750 27.11 -29.32 -10.20
N GLN A 751 26.24 -29.55 -11.19
CA GLN A 751 26.59 -29.56 -12.62
C GLN A 751 26.10 -28.31 -13.36
N SER A 752 25.11 -27.59 -12.81
CA SER A 752 24.53 -26.40 -13.42
C SER A 752 23.98 -25.45 -12.35
N GLU A 753 24.51 -24.23 -12.35
CA GLU A 753 24.10 -23.14 -11.46
C GLU A 753 22.99 -22.32 -12.12
N GLN A 754 21.86 -22.97 -12.37
CA GLN A 754 20.71 -22.30 -12.96
C GLN A 754 20.06 -21.36 -11.96
N TYR A 755 19.57 -20.23 -12.46
CA TYR A 755 18.83 -19.25 -11.69
C TYR A 755 17.65 -18.70 -12.47
N LEU A 756 16.60 -18.32 -11.75
CA LEU A 756 15.49 -17.57 -12.31
C LEU A 756 15.88 -16.10 -12.40
N TYR A 757 15.88 -15.56 -13.61
CA TYR A 757 16.09 -14.14 -13.86
C TYR A 757 14.74 -13.43 -13.97
N PHE A 758 14.40 -12.64 -12.96
CA PHE A 758 13.20 -11.81 -12.97
C PHE A 758 13.44 -10.59 -13.85
N GLN A 759 12.88 -10.66 -15.04
CA GLN A 759 12.78 -9.60 -16.04
C GLN A 759 11.50 -9.86 -16.85
N ASP A 760 11.19 -9.01 -17.82
CA ASP A 760 10.10 -9.26 -18.76
C ASP A 760 10.63 -9.64 -20.16
N PRO A 761 10.38 -10.87 -20.67
CA PRO A 761 9.78 -12.03 -19.97
C PRO A 761 10.78 -12.74 -19.06
N LEU A 762 10.28 -13.52 -18.09
CA LEU A 762 11.09 -14.34 -17.19
C LEU A 762 12.00 -15.31 -17.96
N GLN A 763 13.21 -15.53 -17.46
CA GLN A 763 14.15 -16.46 -18.08
C GLN A 763 14.84 -17.36 -17.04
N ILE A 764 15.13 -18.60 -17.44
CA ILE A 764 16.12 -19.43 -16.75
C ILE A 764 17.47 -19.16 -17.41
N LYS A 765 18.42 -18.71 -16.61
CA LYS A 765 19.82 -18.49 -17.02
C LYS A 765 20.72 -19.38 -16.17
N GLU A 766 22.00 -19.45 -16.52
CA GLU A 766 23.00 -20.23 -15.80
C GLU A 766 24.26 -19.42 -15.58
N ASN A 767 25.08 -19.83 -14.60
CA ASN A 767 26.44 -19.31 -14.40
C ASN A 767 26.48 -17.79 -14.17
N TYR A 768 25.57 -17.26 -13.33
CA TYR A 768 25.51 -15.83 -13.03
C TYR A 768 26.86 -15.30 -12.56
N LEU A 769 27.44 -14.36 -13.33
CA LEU A 769 28.73 -13.72 -13.06
C LEU A 769 29.87 -14.71 -12.79
N LYS A 770 29.82 -15.92 -13.36
CA LYS A 770 30.72 -17.02 -12.99
C LYS A 770 32.19 -16.62 -12.98
N ASP A 771 32.71 -16.04 -14.06
CA ASP A 771 34.12 -15.69 -14.19
C ASP A 771 34.54 -14.60 -13.18
N ASP A 772 33.67 -13.61 -12.95
CA ASP A 772 33.91 -12.55 -11.98
C ASP A 772 33.87 -13.12 -10.54
N CYS A 773 32.92 -13.99 -10.23
CA CYS A 773 32.81 -14.59 -8.91
C CYS A 773 33.90 -15.65 -8.64
N ASP A 774 34.39 -16.35 -9.66
CA ASP A 774 35.56 -17.23 -9.54
C ASP A 774 36.81 -16.44 -9.18
N PHE A 775 36.97 -15.24 -9.77
CA PHE A 775 38.03 -14.31 -9.37
C PHE A 775 37.89 -13.87 -7.89
N TRP A 776 36.68 -13.49 -7.45
CA TRP A 776 36.44 -13.10 -6.06
C TRP A 776 36.68 -14.24 -5.06
N ASP A 777 36.27 -15.46 -5.40
CA ASP A 777 36.55 -16.65 -4.58
C ASP A 777 38.06 -16.92 -4.45
N GLU A 778 38.85 -16.68 -5.50
CA GLU A 778 40.31 -16.87 -5.47
C GLU A 778 41.00 -15.88 -4.52
N ILE A 779 40.64 -14.61 -4.60
CA ILE A 779 41.27 -13.56 -3.80
C ILE A 779 40.65 -13.42 -2.40
N GLY A 780 39.49 -14.03 -2.19
CA GLY A 780 38.74 -14.06 -0.96
C GLY A 780 37.95 -12.78 -0.71
N TYR A 781 36.80 -12.96 -0.06
CA TYR A 781 35.94 -11.89 0.42
C TYR A 781 36.58 -11.11 1.57
#